data_AF-A0A963MR83-F1
#
_entry.id   AF-A0A963MR83-F1
#
_cell.length_a   1.000
_cell.length_b   1.000
_cell.length_c   1.000
_cell.angle_alpha   90.00
_cell.angle_beta   90.00
_cell.angle_gamma   90.00
#
_symmetry.space_group_name_H-M   'P 1'
#
loop_
_entity.id
_entity.type
_entity.pdbx_description
1 polymer ?
#
loop_
_entity_poly.entity_id
_entity_poly.type
_entity_poly.pdbx_seq_one_letter_code
_entity_poly.pdbx_strand_id
1 'polypeptide(L)'
;DASNTLAQSRQQEFDALSRLWKMVGAQNQVTELVYDANGNLKQTIDPLLHTATRQFDALDRLIQANDPLGGQTLQTHDALDQITQVTDPKGVATSYTTNAFGDITQEVSQDRGATMYTYDLAGNQLTKTDARGVVQTTAYDALNRPVSQSFTTVTGVPQTGTITWTYDTGSYGIGRLAQMSDESGSMSYTYDVHGRLLNKTQTTHLYRDRFIHMIDYNYDANGRLTRITYPSGTQIDYAYGTDGRPVELRINGEILMQNIVYRPFGEPESWNWGNGQTYSRSFDLDGRLTQHLLGADTQTLTYDAASRIVNTTHTNPVYNLTYEYDANDRLIRQTDSTTTRLWDYDANSNRILEQSGAAVYPYTLAANSNRLLSVVGPVAKTYSYDAAGNALSDGMLSFSWNAAGRISGVSSGSEAEVYYVYNGHGERTLKWRYQNRDAAATIFVFDTNGRLIGDYRKSDNIRIKAWYLNQETVWVGDIPVAVIKQASPTDPIQFYMIHSDHLNTPRAIVDSSGTPVWLWRNQNAFGDNAPNEDPDGDSNLFTYNLRFAGQYFDAETNLHYNYFRDYSPQIGRYWSSDPIGLAGGLNTYGYALQNPLSYIDPTGEVVPQLLLWGVGVALTLGDMMAPIKPHPVYPDAIESVVTLPGPLGKIGSSKRLCEVSGNVTKNISQKPIIIGENMRRVKEYANKVGGHAYRPWKNVPFNFDLSMERNGRWIKDQMRNGKGIIDIGPDFQRRAATGRSSPFYEMERQYLKGYDNYNRVFERGGSNGGVLDLDF
;
A
#
# COMPACT_ATOMS: atom_id res chain seq x y z
N ASP A 1 -13.32 27.00 -7.59
CA ASP A 1 -13.91 26.35 -6.39
C ASP A 1 -15.40 26.72 -6.31
N ALA A 2 -16.08 26.43 -5.20
CA ALA A 2 -17.49 26.81 -5.01
C ALA A 2 -17.73 28.34 -5.02
N SER A 3 -16.66 29.12 -4.79
CA SER A 3 -16.64 30.58 -4.81
C SER A 3 -16.22 31.16 -6.17
N ASN A 4 -16.05 30.31 -7.19
CA ASN A 4 -15.58 30.67 -8.54
C ASN A 4 -14.14 31.24 -8.58
N THR A 5 -13.31 30.93 -7.59
CA THR A 5 -11.86 31.21 -7.60
C THR A 5 -11.11 30.06 -8.29
N LEU A 6 -10.13 30.38 -9.13
CA LEU A 6 -9.26 29.38 -9.75
C LEU A 6 -8.38 28.74 -8.66
N ALA A 7 -8.60 27.46 -8.36
CA ALA A 7 -7.90 26.75 -7.30
C ALA A 7 -6.68 25.95 -7.78
N GLN A 8 -6.62 25.67 -9.08
CA GLN A 8 -5.52 24.96 -9.74
C GLN A 8 -5.60 25.19 -11.26
N SER A 9 -4.45 25.28 -11.93
CA SER A 9 -4.34 25.36 -13.39
C SER A 9 -3.27 24.38 -13.89
N ARG A 10 -3.52 23.75 -15.03
CA ARG A 10 -2.54 22.91 -15.73
C ARG A 10 -2.73 23.10 -17.23
N GLN A 11 -1.62 23.22 -17.95
CA GLN A 11 -1.64 23.30 -19.41
C GLN A 11 -0.86 22.12 -20.00
N GLN A 12 -1.43 21.56 -21.07
CA GLN A 12 -0.84 20.48 -21.84
C GLN A 12 -0.90 20.86 -23.32
N GLU A 13 0.19 20.64 -24.04
CA GLU A 13 0.26 20.83 -25.48
C GLU A 13 0.52 19.47 -26.15
N PHE A 14 -0.22 19.24 -27.24
CA PHE A 14 -0.15 18.02 -28.02
C PHE A 14 0.47 18.30 -29.39
N ASP A 15 1.26 17.37 -29.90
CA ASP A 15 1.89 17.49 -31.21
C ASP A 15 0.88 17.24 -32.34
N ALA A 16 1.32 17.31 -33.59
CA ALA A 16 0.46 17.06 -34.76
C ALA A 16 -0.13 15.63 -34.81
N LEU A 17 0.39 14.70 -34.01
CA LEU A 17 -0.09 13.33 -33.87
C LEU A 17 -0.93 13.13 -32.60
N SER A 18 -1.31 14.22 -31.91
CA SER A 18 -2.07 14.20 -30.65
C SER A 18 -1.35 13.49 -29.49
N ARG A 19 0.00 13.47 -29.52
CA ARG A 19 0.82 12.99 -28.40
C ARG A 19 1.20 14.17 -27.51
N LEU A 20 1.18 13.97 -26.20
CA LEU A 20 1.57 14.99 -25.23
C LEU A 20 3.07 15.27 -25.38
N TRP A 21 3.47 16.46 -25.85
CA TRP A 21 4.89 16.80 -26.03
C TRP A 21 5.38 17.86 -25.04
N LYS A 22 4.47 18.57 -24.38
CA LYS A 22 4.81 19.62 -23.44
C LYS A 22 3.76 19.79 -22.36
N MET A 23 4.21 19.87 -21.12
CA MET A 23 3.41 20.20 -19.96
C MET A 23 3.89 21.53 -19.40
N VAL A 24 2.96 22.41 -19.07
CA VAL A 24 3.25 23.73 -18.49
C VAL A 24 2.49 23.85 -17.17
N GLY A 25 3.24 23.95 -16.08
CA GLY A 25 2.71 24.23 -14.76
C GLY A 25 2.22 25.66 -14.61
N ALA A 26 1.49 25.96 -13.55
CA ALA A 26 0.86 27.25 -13.33
C ALA A 26 1.85 28.39 -13.09
N GLN A 27 3.12 28.10 -12.80
CA GLN A 27 4.19 29.10 -12.76
C GLN A 27 5.12 29.05 -13.99
N ASN A 28 4.62 28.52 -15.11
CA ASN A 28 5.37 28.34 -16.37
C ASN A 28 6.57 27.40 -16.28
N GLN A 29 6.54 26.44 -15.35
CA GLN A 29 7.50 25.34 -15.34
C GLN A 29 7.21 24.43 -16.53
N VAL A 30 8.19 24.17 -17.39
CA VAL A 30 7.98 23.41 -18.63
C VAL A 30 8.65 22.05 -18.53
N THR A 31 7.87 20.99 -18.74
CA THR A 31 8.39 19.64 -18.98
C THR A 31 8.19 19.30 -20.45
N GLU A 32 9.24 18.91 -21.16
CA GLU A 32 9.18 18.52 -22.57
C GLU A 32 9.33 16.99 -22.73
N LEU A 33 8.55 16.43 -23.64
CA LEU A 33 8.54 15.01 -24.01
C LEU A 33 8.87 14.89 -25.49
N VAL A 34 9.96 14.19 -25.79
CA VAL A 34 10.45 14.00 -27.16
C VAL A 34 10.25 12.54 -27.55
N TYR A 35 9.61 12.33 -28.70
CA TYR A 35 9.33 11.01 -29.25
C TYR A 35 10.27 10.69 -30.42
N ASP A 36 10.55 9.40 -30.62
CA ASP A 36 11.18 8.93 -31.85
C ASP A 36 10.17 8.84 -33.03
N ALA A 37 10.65 8.35 -34.18
CA ALA A 37 9.84 8.21 -35.38
C ALA A 37 8.75 7.13 -35.28
N ASN A 38 8.92 6.13 -34.40
CA ASN A 38 7.94 5.08 -34.14
C ASN A 38 6.91 5.49 -33.09
N GLY A 39 7.19 6.58 -32.37
CA GLY A 39 6.32 7.14 -31.35
C GLY A 39 6.63 6.71 -29.93
N ASN A 40 7.82 6.15 -29.71
CA ASN A 40 8.29 5.84 -28.36
C ASN A 40 8.83 7.10 -27.69
N LEU A 41 8.59 7.24 -26.37
CA LEU A 41 9.07 8.36 -25.59
C LEU A 41 10.59 8.24 -25.40
N LYS A 42 11.36 8.97 -26.21
CA LYS A 42 12.82 8.91 -26.27
C LYS A 42 13.50 9.76 -25.20
N GLN A 43 12.92 10.90 -24.84
CA GLN A 43 13.55 11.83 -23.92
C GLN A 43 12.50 12.62 -23.13
N THR A 44 12.82 12.88 -21.87
CA THR A 44 12.07 13.76 -20.98
C THR A 44 13.02 14.84 -20.47
N ILE A 45 12.63 16.10 -20.61
CA ILE A 45 13.39 17.26 -20.14
C ILE A 45 12.55 17.91 -19.04
N ASP A 46 13.09 17.98 -17.82
CA ASP A 46 12.40 18.59 -16.69
C ASP A 46 12.48 20.14 -16.75
N PRO A 47 11.75 20.85 -15.86
CA PRO A 47 11.80 22.31 -15.82
C PRO A 47 13.15 22.94 -15.42
N LEU A 48 14.09 22.13 -14.94
CA LEU A 48 15.46 22.51 -14.61
C LEU A 48 16.46 22.14 -15.73
N LEU A 49 15.95 21.66 -16.87
CA LEU A 49 16.69 21.22 -18.05
C LEU A 49 17.52 19.94 -17.83
N HIS A 50 17.23 19.19 -16.77
CA HIS A 50 17.76 17.85 -16.61
C HIS A 50 17.08 16.92 -17.62
N THR A 51 17.88 16.04 -18.23
CA THR A 51 17.44 15.21 -19.35
C THR A 51 17.56 13.74 -19.01
N ALA A 52 16.45 13.03 -19.01
CA ALA A 52 16.41 11.58 -19.01
C ALA A 52 16.19 11.04 -20.43
N THR A 53 16.85 9.94 -20.79
CA THR A 53 16.75 9.36 -22.14
C THR A 53 16.38 7.88 -22.11
N ARG A 54 15.73 7.42 -23.18
CA ARG A 54 15.33 6.03 -23.41
C ARG A 54 15.77 5.57 -24.79
N GLN A 55 16.13 4.30 -24.90
CA GLN A 55 16.48 3.65 -26.17
C GLN A 55 15.65 2.39 -26.33
N PHE A 56 15.17 2.18 -27.55
CA PHE A 56 14.29 1.07 -27.90
C PHE A 56 14.95 0.19 -28.96
N ASP A 57 14.62 -1.09 -28.96
CA ASP A 57 14.99 -2.00 -30.04
C ASP A 57 14.06 -1.85 -31.26
N ALA A 58 14.29 -2.66 -32.30
CA ALA A 58 13.49 -2.61 -33.53
C ALA A 58 12.04 -3.10 -33.35
N LEU A 59 11.67 -3.63 -32.18
CA LEU A 59 10.32 -4.04 -31.80
C LEU A 59 9.67 -3.03 -30.84
N ASP A 60 10.25 -1.82 -30.70
CA ASP A 60 9.77 -0.75 -29.82
C ASP A 60 9.82 -1.12 -28.32
N ARG A 61 10.68 -2.08 -27.94
CA ARG A 61 10.87 -2.48 -26.54
C ARG A 61 12.02 -1.70 -25.92
N LEU A 62 11.84 -1.24 -24.69
CA LEU A 62 12.86 -0.49 -23.97
C LEU A 62 14.07 -1.37 -23.66
N ILE A 63 15.28 -0.93 -24.03
CA ILE A 63 16.52 -1.69 -23.77
C ILE A 63 17.49 -0.94 -22.88
N GLN A 64 17.38 0.38 -22.84
CA GLN A 64 18.23 1.24 -22.03
C GLN A 64 17.49 2.51 -21.62
N ALA A 65 17.69 2.92 -20.38
CA ALA A 65 17.28 4.22 -19.88
C ALA A 65 18.44 4.87 -19.14
N ASN A 66 18.67 6.17 -19.39
CA ASN A 66 19.70 6.93 -18.73
C ASN A 66 19.07 8.04 -17.89
N ASP A 67 19.51 8.15 -16.64
CA ASP A 67 19.15 9.26 -15.77
C ASP A 67 19.93 10.55 -16.13
N PRO A 68 19.52 11.71 -15.59
CA PRO A 68 20.21 12.97 -15.84
C PRO A 68 21.68 13.05 -15.40
N LEU A 69 22.12 12.19 -14.46
CA LEU A 69 23.53 12.10 -14.04
C LEU A 69 24.34 11.08 -14.87
N GLY A 70 23.71 10.43 -15.86
CA GLY A 70 24.34 9.44 -16.74
C GLY A 70 24.33 8.01 -16.21
N GLY A 71 23.64 7.74 -15.11
CA GLY A 71 23.38 6.39 -14.61
C GLY A 71 22.53 5.61 -15.61
N GLN A 72 22.95 4.39 -15.94
CA GLN A 72 22.34 3.58 -17.00
C GLN A 72 21.61 2.38 -16.43
N THR A 73 20.32 2.25 -16.75
CA THR A 73 19.58 1.02 -16.51
C THR A 73 19.42 0.27 -17.83
N LEU A 74 19.75 -1.01 -17.84
CA LEU A 74 19.69 -1.86 -19.02
C LEU A 74 18.63 -2.95 -18.86
N GLN A 75 17.94 -3.28 -19.95
CA GLN A 75 16.96 -4.37 -19.97
C GLN A 75 17.21 -5.32 -21.14
N THR A 76 17.04 -6.62 -20.88
CA THR A 76 17.07 -7.65 -21.92
C THR A 76 15.71 -8.33 -22.02
N HIS A 77 15.33 -8.66 -23.24
CA HIS A 77 14.05 -9.28 -23.56
C HIS A 77 14.26 -10.61 -24.28
N ASP A 78 13.35 -11.56 -24.06
CA ASP A 78 13.28 -12.79 -24.84
C ASP A 78 12.49 -12.59 -26.17
N ALA A 79 12.23 -13.70 -26.87
CA ALA A 79 11.47 -13.70 -28.13
C ALA A 79 9.95 -13.55 -27.94
N LEU A 80 9.45 -13.56 -26.70
CA LEU A 80 8.06 -13.35 -26.31
C LEU A 80 7.82 -11.97 -25.68
N ASP A 81 8.80 -11.06 -25.82
CA ASP A 81 8.79 -9.71 -25.27
C ASP A 81 8.80 -9.66 -23.73
N GLN A 82 9.27 -10.72 -23.09
CA GLN A 82 9.37 -10.82 -21.64
C GLN A 82 10.75 -10.36 -21.16
N ILE A 83 10.78 -9.55 -20.10
CA ILE A 83 12.01 -9.08 -19.47
C ILE A 83 12.74 -10.27 -18.83
N THR A 84 13.99 -10.48 -19.21
CA THR A 84 14.86 -11.56 -18.72
C THR A 84 15.95 -11.07 -17.79
N GLN A 85 16.32 -9.78 -17.88
CA GLN A 85 17.29 -9.16 -16.99
C GLN A 85 17.07 -7.65 -16.93
N VAL A 86 17.27 -7.10 -15.74
CA VAL A 86 17.42 -5.66 -15.49
C VAL A 86 18.75 -5.44 -14.80
N THR A 87 19.57 -4.53 -15.31
CA THR A 87 20.83 -4.11 -14.69
C THR A 87 20.71 -2.68 -14.21
N ASP A 88 20.96 -2.44 -12.93
CA ASP A 88 20.88 -1.12 -12.31
C ASP A 88 22.07 -0.21 -12.73
N PRO A 89 22.03 1.11 -12.44
CA PRO A 89 23.12 2.04 -12.73
C PRO A 89 24.47 1.73 -12.07
N LYS A 90 24.50 0.86 -11.05
CA LYS A 90 25.72 0.38 -10.41
C LYS A 90 26.29 -0.87 -11.13
N GLY A 91 25.55 -1.44 -12.07
CA GLY A 91 25.92 -2.65 -12.79
C GLY A 91 25.45 -3.94 -12.10
N VAL A 92 24.56 -3.85 -11.10
CA VAL A 92 24.00 -5.03 -10.44
C VAL A 92 22.82 -5.56 -11.26
N ALA A 93 22.96 -6.80 -11.73
CA ALA A 93 21.93 -7.45 -12.53
C ALA A 93 20.96 -8.27 -11.68
N THR A 94 19.66 -8.14 -11.97
CA THR A 94 18.60 -9.04 -11.52
C THR A 94 18.01 -9.75 -12.73
N SER A 95 17.98 -11.08 -12.71
CA SER A 95 17.54 -11.91 -13.85
C SER A 95 16.25 -12.65 -13.55
N TYR A 96 15.44 -12.87 -14.58
CA TYR A 96 14.13 -13.49 -14.51
C TYR A 96 14.00 -14.66 -15.47
N THR A 97 13.42 -15.76 -14.97
CA THR A 97 12.92 -16.86 -15.81
C THR A 97 11.41 -16.85 -15.73
N THR A 98 10.74 -16.81 -16.88
CA THR A 98 9.28 -16.72 -17.00
C THR A 98 8.69 -17.98 -17.62
N ASN A 99 7.42 -18.24 -17.34
CA ASN A 99 6.65 -19.25 -18.06
C ASN A 99 6.09 -18.67 -19.38
N ALA A 100 5.42 -19.50 -20.18
CA ALA A 100 4.82 -19.07 -21.45
C ALA A 100 3.69 -18.02 -21.31
N PHE A 101 3.16 -17.83 -20.10
CA PHE A 101 2.15 -16.81 -19.79
C PHE A 101 2.76 -15.49 -19.28
N GLY A 102 4.07 -15.44 -19.07
CA GLY A 102 4.79 -14.28 -18.55
C GLY A 102 4.89 -14.23 -17.03
N ASP A 103 4.43 -15.25 -16.31
CA ASP A 103 4.62 -15.30 -14.85
C ASP A 103 6.08 -15.63 -14.54
N ILE A 104 6.67 -14.90 -13.60
CA ILE A 104 8.05 -15.08 -13.14
C ILE A 104 8.15 -16.37 -12.34
N THR A 105 8.83 -17.39 -12.84
CA THR A 105 9.10 -18.67 -12.15
C THR A 105 10.40 -18.65 -11.35
N GLN A 106 11.32 -17.75 -11.68
CA GLN A 106 12.56 -17.54 -10.94
C GLN A 106 13.00 -16.08 -11.04
N GLU A 107 13.43 -15.53 -9.93
CA GLU A 107 14.25 -14.32 -9.87
C GLU A 107 15.63 -14.68 -9.30
N VAL A 108 16.69 -14.08 -9.84
CA VAL A 108 18.04 -14.13 -9.28
C VAL A 108 18.54 -12.71 -9.08
N SER A 109 18.66 -12.30 -7.82
CA SER A 109 19.16 -10.97 -7.42
C SER A 109 20.38 -11.11 -6.50
N GLN A 110 21.36 -10.22 -6.63
CA GLN A 110 22.48 -10.16 -5.67
C GLN A 110 22.06 -9.57 -4.32
N ASP A 111 20.95 -8.83 -4.29
CA ASP A 111 20.45 -8.18 -3.08
C ASP A 111 19.64 -9.13 -2.21
N ARG A 112 18.85 -10.03 -2.81
CA ARG A 112 17.97 -10.97 -2.07
C ARG A 112 18.14 -12.45 -2.43
N GLY A 113 19.17 -12.78 -3.21
CA GLY A 113 19.44 -14.14 -3.67
C GLY A 113 18.42 -14.64 -4.69
N ALA A 114 18.39 -15.96 -4.90
CA ALA A 114 17.44 -16.60 -5.79
C ALA A 114 16.07 -16.79 -5.13
N THR A 115 14.99 -16.48 -5.84
CA THR A 115 13.61 -16.77 -5.41
C THR A 115 12.89 -17.55 -6.50
N MET A 116 12.23 -18.65 -6.13
CA MET A 116 11.50 -19.52 -7.05
C MET A 116 10.00 -19.40 -6.81
N TYR A 117 9.22 -19.44 -7.89
CA TYR A 117 7.77 -19.36 -7.84
C TYR A 117 7.13 -20.50 -8.63
N THR A 118 5.98 -20.97 -8.15
CA THR A 118 5.11 -21.86 -8.92
C THR A 118 3.69 -21.31 -8.93
N TYR A 119 2.93 -21.66 -9.96
CA TYR A 119 1.60 -21.13 -10.19
C TYR A 119 0.62 -22.26 -10.53
N ASP A 120 -0.65 -22.03 -10.22
CA ASP A 120 -1.74 -22.82 -10.77
C ASP A 120 -2.09 -22.36 -12.20
N LEU A 121 -3.08 -23.03 -12.81
CA LEU A 121 -3.54 -22.70 -14.18
C LEU A 121 -4.28 -21.36 -14.28
N ALA A 122 -4.71 -20.77 -13.15
CA ALA A 122 -5.31 -19.45 -13.09
C ALA A 122 -4.26 -18.33 -12.87
N GLY A 123 -2.98 -18.70 -12.71
CA GLY A 123 -1.89 -17.77 -12.44
C GLY A 123 -1.81 -17.35 -10.97
N ASN A 124 -2.44 -18.09 -10.04
CA ASN A 124 -2.25 -17.85 -8.61
C ASN A 124 -0.94 -18.46 -8.14
N GLN A 125 -0.18 -17.73 -7.32
CA GLN A 125 1.10 -18.20 -6.81
C GLN A 125 0.89 -19.31 -5.77
N LEU A 126 1.26 -20.54 -6.08
CA LEU A 126 1.17 -21.69 -5.19
C LEU A 126 2.33 -21.75 -4.21
N THR A 127 3.56 -21.48 -4.67
CA THR A 127 4.74 -21.47 -3.81
C THR A 127 5.66 -20.28 -4.09
N LYS A 128 6.32 -19.78 -3.05
CA LYS A 128 7.47 -18.86 -3.11
C LYS A 128 8.59 -19.44 -2.25
N THR A 129 9.72 -19.77 -2.87
CA THR A 129 10.91 -20.25 -2.15
C THR A 129 11.96 -19.17 -2.18
N ASP A 130 12.33 -18.63 -1.03
CA ASP A 130 13.37 -17.59 -0.94
C ASP A 130 14.79 -18.18 -0.88
N ALA A 131 15.79 -17.30 -0.86
CA ALA A 131 17.21 -17.68 -0.84
C ALA A 131 17.65 -18.31 0.50
N ARG A 132 16.85 -18.20 1.57
CA ARG A 132 17.07 -18.91 2.84
C ARG A 132 16.60 -20.36 2.75
N GLY A 133 15.89 -20.73 1.68
CA GLY A 133 15.27 -22.04 1.48
C GLY A 133 13.89 -22.15 2.13
N VAL A 134 13.31 -21.05 2.61
CA VAL A 134 11.96 -21.05 3.15
C VAL A 134 10.96 -21.13 2.01
N VAL A 135 10.13 -22.17 2.00
CA VAL A 135 9.02 -22.33 1.07
C VAL A 135 7.74 -21.82 1.72
N GLN A 136 7.22 -20.71 1.23
CA GLN A 136 5.86 -20.27 1.46
C GLN A 136 4.92 -21.04 0.51
N THR A 137 3.90 -21.71 1.04
CA THR A 137 2.84 -22.35 0.24
C THR A 137 1.54 -21.59 0.44
N THR A 138 0.80 -21.34 -0.63
CA THR A 138 -0.51 -20.67 -0.57
C THR A 138 -1.57 -21.50 -1.29
N ALA A 139 -2.70 -21.71 -0.62
CA ALA A 139 -3.86 -22.39 -1.16
C ALA A 139 -4.97 -21.39 -1.45
N TYR A 140 -5.73 -21.64 -2.53
CA TYR A 140 -6.81 -20.77 -2.99
C TYR A 140 -8.12 -21.54 -3.06
N ASP A 141 -9.23 -20.83 -2.93
CA ASP A 141 -10.55 -21.35 -3.27
C ASP A 141 -10.85 -21.26 -4.78
N ALA A 142 -12.03 -21.72 -5.19
CA ALA A 142 -12.45 -21.70 -6.60
C ALA A 142 -12.66 -20.28 -7.18
N LEU A 143 -12.66 -19.25 -6.33
CA LEU A 143 -12.76 -17.84 -6.72
C LEU A 143 -11.38 -17.15 -6.72
N ASN A 144 -10.29 -17.92 -6.62
CA ASN A 144 -8.90 -17.44 -6.57
C ASN A 144 -8.59 -16.59 -5.33
N ARG A 145 -9.31 -16.77 -4.22
CA ARG A 145 -9.01 -16.08 -2.95
C ARG A 145 -8.14 -16.96 -2.06
N PRO A 146 -7.13 -16.41 -1.37
CA PRO A 146 -6.23 -17.19 -0.52
C PRO A 146 -6.97 -17.70 0.73
N VAL A 147 -6.93 -19.01 0.99
CA VAL A 147 -7.57 -19.64 2.17
C VAL A 147 -6.57 -20.14 3.21
N SER A 148 -5.32 -20.39 2.80
CA SER A 148 -4.25 -20.75 3.72
C SER A 148 -2.88 -20.37 3.18
N GLN A 149 -2.00 -19.97 4.09
CA GLN A 149 -0.58 -19.76 3.82
C GLN A 149 0.27 -20.39 4.92
N SER A 150 1.30 -21.14 4.53
CA SER A 150 2.20 -21.82 5.47
C SER A 150 3.66 -21.71 5.03
N PHE A 151 4.57 -21.89 5.98
CA PHE A 151 6.00 -21.74 5.77
C PHE A 151 6.74 -23.00 6.22
N THR A 152 7.71 -23.47 5.44
CA THR A 152 8.57 -24.59 5.85
C THR A 152 9.51 -24.19 6.97
N THR A 153 9.86 -25.16 7.81
CA THR A 153 10.90 -24.98 8.82
C THR A 153 12.28 -25.06 8.20
N VAL A 154 13.12 -24.05 8.45
CA VAL A 154 14.53 -24.02 8.06
C VAL A 154 15.37 -23.83 9.33
N THR A 155 16.45 -24.59 9.47
CA THR A 155 17.35 -24.47 10.63
C THR A 155 17.92 -23.05 10.72
N GLY A 156 17.81 -22.42 11.89
CA GLY A 156 18.29 -21.06 12.13
C GLY A 156 17.32 -19.95 11.71
N VAL A 157 16.18 -20.29 11.10
CA VAL A 157 15.12 -19.33 10.76
C VAL A 157 13.94 -19.54 11.71
N PRO A 158 13.58 -18.54 12.55
CA PRO A 158 12.37 -18.59 13.34
C PRO A 158 11.13 -18.94 12.50
N GLN A 159 10.30 -19.83 13.01
CA GLN A 159 9.08 -20.26 12.33
C GLN A 159 8.04 -19.12 12.30
N THR A 160 7.16 -19.19 11.31
CA THR A 160 5.92 -18.40 11.26
C THR A 160 4.74 -19.35 11.27
N GLY A 161 3.72 -19.06 12.08
CA GLY A 161 2.49 -19.87 12.12
C GLY A 161 1.75 -19.88 10.78
N THR A 162 0.94 -20.93 10.56
CA THR A 162 0.04 -20.98 9.40
C THR A 162 -1.00 -19.87 9.51
N ILE A 163 -1.18 -19.13 8.42
CA ILE A 163 -2.26 -18.16 8.27
C ILE A 163 -3.43 -18.84 7.57
N THR A 164 -4.65 -18.60 8.05
CA THR A 164 -5.89 -19.09 7.43
C THR A 164 -6.89 -17.97 7.27
N TRP A 165 -7.60 -17.97 6.15
CA TRP A 165 -8.69 -17.03 5.86
C TRP A 165 -9.96 -17.81 5.59
N THR A 166 -11.06 -17.34 6.17
CA THR A 166 -12.40 -17.89 5.95
C THR A 166 -13.27 -16.82 5.31
N TYR A 167 -13.84 -17.13 4.14
CA TYR A 167 -14.76 -16.26 3.42
C TYR A 167 -16.18 -16.80 3.48
N ASP A 168 -17.14 -15.96 3.08
CA ASP A 168 -18.51 -16.40 2.77
C ASP A 168 -19.25 -17.05 3.95
N THR A 169 -18.87 -16.69 5.18
CA THR A 169 -19.52 -17.17 6.40
C THR A 169 -20.09 -16.00 7.20
N GLY A 170 -21.07 -16.30 8.05
CA GLY A 170 -21.78 -15.30 8.83
C GLY A 170 -22.85 -14.56 8.03
N SER A 171 -23.63 -13.73 8.74
CA SER A 171 -24.66 -12.90 8.13
C SER A 171 -24.02 -11.86 7.20
N TYR A 172 -24.50 -11.81 5.95
CA TYR A 172 -24.02 -10.87 4.91
C TYR A 172 -22.52 -10.98 4.55
N GLY A 173 -21.87 -12.10 4.90
CA GLY A 173 -20.45 -12.34 4.62
C GLY A 173 -20.12 -12.91 3.25
N ILE A 174 -21.12 -13.19 2.39
CA ILE A 174 -20.89 -13.72 1.04
C ILE A 174 -20.06 -12.73 0.22
N GLY A 175 -18.99 -13.22 -0.40
CA GLY A 175 -17.97 -12.46 -1.12
C GLY A 175 -16.89 -11.85 -0.25
N ARG A 176 -16.98 -11.95 1.08
CA ARG A 176 -16.17 -11.15 2.03
C ARG A 176 -15.39 -12.02 3.01
N LEU A 177 -14.31 -11.46 3.55
CA LEU A 177 -13.50 -12.09 4.59
C LEU A 177 -14.27 -12.08 5.92
N ALA A 178 -14.56 -13.25 6.49
CA ALA A 178 -15.25 -13.36 7.77
C ALA A 178 -14.28 -13.55 8.94
N GLN A 179 -13.19 -14.27 8.71
CA GLN A 179 -12.21 -14.57 9.76
C GLN A 179 -10.81 -14.74 9.18
N MET A 180 -9.81 -14.32 9.94
CA MET A 180 -8.41 -14.65 9.76
C MET A 180 -7.84 -15.24 11.05
N SER A 181 -6.96 -16.24 10.94
CA SER A 181 -6.19 -16.77 12.08
C SER A 181 -4.73 -16.90 11.69
N ASP A 182 -3.84 -16.58 12.62
CA ASP A 182 -2.39 -16.60 12.43
C ASP A 182 -1.67 -16.81 13.77
N GLU A 183 -0.35 -16.66 13.79
CA GLU A 183 0.46 -16.80 15.01
C GLU A 183 0.15 -15.76 16.09
N SER A 184 -0.33 -14.58 15.69
CA SER A 184 -0.71 -13.52 16.61
C SER A 184 -2.05 -13.76 17.29
N GLY A 185 -2.90 -14.59 16.70
CA GLY A 185 -4.21 -14.96 17.21
C GLY A 185 -5.25 -15.00 16.10
N SER A 186 -6.33 -14.23 16.23
CA SER A 186 -7.39 -14.20 15.22
C SER A 186 -8.03 -12.83 15.04
N MET A 187 -8.54 -12.59 13.84
CA MET A 187 -9.40 -11.46 13.50
C MET A 187 -10.75 -11.96 12.96
N SER A 188 -11.83 -11.28 13.29
CA SER A 188 -13.16 -11.56 12.74
C SER A 188 -13.86 -10.28 12.30
N TYR A 189 -14.65 -10.40 11.25
CA TYR A 189 -15.36 -9.29 10.61
C TYR A 189 -16.84 -9.62 10.49
N THR A 190 -17.70 -8.62 10.73
CA THR A 190 -19.14 -8.73 10.47
C THR A 190 -19.59 -7.61 9.57
N TYR A 191 -20.65 -7.86 8.80
CA TYR A 191 -21.11 -6.96 7.76
C TYR A 191 -22.60 -6.66 7.90
N ASP A 192 -23.01 -5.51 7.38
CA ASP A 192 -24.42 -5.18 7.23
C ASP A 192 -25.01 -5.75 5.93
N VAL A 193 -26.30 -5.48 5.69
CA VAL A 193 -27.02 -5.96 4.50
C VAL A 193 -26.45 -5.44 3.16
N HIS A 194 -25.72 -4.33 3.18
CA HIS A 194 -25.00 -3.79 2.02
C HIS A 194 -23.55 -4.28 1.95
N GLY A 195 -23.16 -5.13 2.89
CA GLY A 195 -21.81 -5.67 3.01
C GLY A 195 -20.81 -4.70 3.65
N ARG A 196 -21.22 -3.56 4.18
CA ARG A 196 -20.29 -2.64 4.86
C ARG A 196 -19.85 -3.24 6.20
N LEU A 197 -18.59 -3.04 6.57
CA LEU A 197 -18.04 -3.58 7.83
C LEU A 197 -18.74 -2.96 9.03
N LEU A 198 -19.30 -3.77 9.91
CA LEU A 198 -19.92 -3.34 11.17
C LEU A 198 -18.97 -3.49 12.36
N ASN A 199 -18.18 -4.55 12.40
CA ASN A 199 -17.26 -4.83 13.50
C ASN A 199 -16.01 -5.53 12.99
N LYS A 200 -14.85 -5.10 13.50
CA LYS A 200 -13.56 -5.81 13.45
C LYS A 200 -13.19 -6.19 14.88
N THR A 201 -13.06 -7.49 15.16
CA THR A 201 -12.57 -7.98 16.45
C THR A 201 -11.19 -8.60 16.27
N GLN A 202 -10.19 -8.11 16.99
CA GLN A 202 -8.85 -8.67 17.07
C GLN A 202 -8.66 -9.36 18.42
N THR A 203 -8.27 -10.64 18.39
CA THR A 203 -7.83 -11.40 19.56
C THR A 203 -6.34 -11.68 19.43
N THR A 204 -5.54 -11.04 20.28
CA THR A 204 -4.07 -11.21 20.31
C THR A 204 -3.67 -12.18 21.42
N HIS A 205 -2.78 -13.12 21.11
CA HIS A 205 -2.29 -14.14 22.04
C HIS A 205 -0.92 -13.77 22.60
N LEU A 206 -0.75 -13.92 23.92
CA LEU A 206 0.55 -13.91 24.58
C LEU A 206 0.58 -15.04 25.61
N TYR A 207 1.35 -16.09 25.33
CA TYR A 207 1.36 -17.34 26.09
C TYR A 207 -0.04 -17.98 26.23
N ARG A 208 -0.67 -17.84 27.41
CA ARG A 208 -2.02 -18.34 27.71
C ARG A 208 -3.06 -17.22 27.78
N ASP A 209 -2.63 -15.97 27.68
CA ASP A 209 -3.48 -14.80 27.79
C ASP A 209 -3.99 -14.40 26.41
N ARG A 210 -5.21 -13.87 26.39
CA ARG A 210 -5.91 -13.43 25.18
C ARG A 210 -6.41 -12.02 25.42
N PHE A 211 -6.02 -11.10 24.55
CA PHE A 211 -6.42 -9.70 24.59
C PHE A 211 -7.36 -9.42 23.43
N ILE A 212 -8.57 -8.95 23.73
CA ILE A 212 -9.61 -8.68 22.74
C ILE A 212 -9.75 -7.17 22.57
N HIS A 213 -9.62 -6.71 21.33
CA HIS A 213 -9.85 -5.32 20.93
C HIS A 213 -10.91 -5.32 19.82
N MET A 214 -11.88 -4.42 19.91
CA MET A 214 -12.99 -4.31 18.96
C MET A 214 -13.03 -2.91 18.38
N ILE A 215 -13.29 -2.83 17.08
CA ILE A 215 -13.62 -1.58 16.39
C ILE A 215 -15.01 -1.75 15.80
N ASP A 216 -15.93 -0.88 16.17
CA ASP A 216 -17.30 -0.85 15.65
C ASP A 216 -17.51 0.31 14.69
N TYR A 217 -18.31 0.09 13.65
CA TYR A 217 -18.59 1.05 12.59
C TYR A 217 -20.10 1.20 12.42
N ASN A 218 -20.57 2.44 12.42
CA ASN A 218 -21.97 2.77 12.13
C ASN A 218 -22.06 3.59 10.86
N TYR A 219 -23.16 3.43 10.14
CA TYR A 219 -23.41 4.17 8.91
C TYR A 219 -24.79 4.80 8.88
N ASP A 220 -24.94 5.86 8.10
CA ASP A 220 -26.24 6.39 7.74
C ASP A 220 -26.93 5.57 6.63
N ALA A 221 -28.16 5.99 6.32
CA ALA A 221 -28.98 5.40 5.26
C ALA A 221 -28.38 5.56 3.85
N ASN A 222 -27.43 6.48 3.66
CA ASN A 222 -26.81 6.78 2.37
C ASN A 222 -25.49 6.03 2.13
N GLY A 223 -25.02 5.21 3.06
CA GLY A 223 -23.71 4.56 2.89
C GLY A 223 -22.62 5.08 3.80
N ARG A 224 -22.77 6.28 4.37
CA ARG A 224 -21.65 7.07 4.91
C ARG A 224 -21.37 6.70 6.37
N LEU A 225 -20.09 6.60 6.73
CA LEU A 225 -19.62 6.23 8.07
C LEU A 225 -19.94 7.34 9.09
N THR A 226 -20.87 7.11 10.00
CA THR A 226 -21.29 8.10 11.01
C THR A 226 -20.57 7.97 12.33
N ARG A 227 -20.04 6.78 12.67
CA ARG A 227 -19.29 6.55 13.90
C ARG A 227 -18.27 5.45 13.74
N ILE A 228 -17.10 5.64 14.34
CA ILE A 228 -16.20 4.56 14.72
C ILE A 228 -16.13 4.51 16.24
N THR A 229 -16.27 3.33 16.84
CA THR A 229 -15.95 3.12 18.26
C THR A 229 -14.61 2.42 18.35
N TYR A 230 -13.63 3.07 18.97
CA TYR A 230 -12.30 2.50 19.17
C TYR A 230 -12.27 1.48 20.31
N PRO A 231 -11.24 0.64 20.41
CA PRO A 231 -11.15 -0.37 21.46
C PRO A 231 -11.30 0.18 22.87
N SER A 232 -10.83 1.40 23.15
CA SER A 232 -11.03 2.10 24.43
C SER A 232 -12.50 2.38 24.78
N GLY A 233 -13.43 2.20 23.84
CA GLY A 233 -14.82 2.64 23.92
C GLY A 233 -15.02 4.09 23.46
N THR A 234 -13.94 4.79 23.09
CA THR A 234 -14.03 6.17 22.58
C THR A 234 -14.78 6.21 21.25
N GLN A 235 -15.76 7.09 21.15
CA GLN A 235 -16.60 7.26 19.97
C GLN A 235 -16.09 8.43 19.13
N ILE A 236 -15.79 8.16 17.85
CA ILE A 236 -15.46 9.15 16.84
C ILE A 236 -16.67 9.31 15.94
N ASP A 237 -17.40 10.41 16.10
CA ASP A 237 -18.60 10.72 15.32
C ASP A 237 -18.29 11.63 14.15
N TYR A 238 -18.97 11.40 13.02
CA TYR A 238 -18.83 12.17 11.79
C TYR A 238 -20.17 12.80 11.40
N ALA A 239 -20.17 14.11 11.17
CA ALA A 239 -21.27 14.79 10.48
C ALA A 239 -20.84 15.17 9.07
N TYR A 240 -21.78 15.09 8.12
CA TYR A 240 -21.49 15.28 6.70
C TYR A 240 -22.18 16.51 6.12
N GLY A 241 -21.46 17.18 5.23
CA GLY A 241 -22.00 18.25 4.40
C GLY A 241 -22.93 17.72 3.30
N THR A 242 -23.53 18.65 2.57
CA THR A 242 -24.38 18.35 1.41
C THR A 242 -23.61 17.76 0.23
N ASP A 243 -22.29 17.95 0.20
CA ASP A 243 -21.37 17.37 -0.77
C ASP A 243 -20.93 15.94 -0.43
N GLY A 244 -21.38 15.40 0.71
CA GLY A 244 -21.07 14.04 1.14
C GLY A 244 -19.73 13.87 1.84
N ARG A 245 -19.00 14.95 2.13
CA ARG A 245 -17.73 14.90 2.89
C ARG A 245 -17.93 15.26 4.36
N PRO A 246 -17.08 14.76 5.29
CA PRO A 246 -17.16 15.13 6.71
C PRO A 246 -16.96 16.64 6.91
N VAL A 247 -17.86 17.30 7.62
CA VAL A 247 -17.75 18.73 7.98
C VAL A 247 -17.52 18.95 9.47
N GLU A 248 -17.69 17.90 10.27
CA GLU A 248 -17.48 17.92 11.72
C GLU A 248 -17.10 16.52 12.20
N LEU A 249 -16.15 16.47 13.14
CA LEU A 249 -15.79 15.27 13.91
C LEU A 249 -15.91 15.55 15.40
N ARG A 250 -16.42 14.57 16.15
CA ARG A 250 -16.50 14.62 17.62
C ARG A 250 -15.82 13.42 18.26
N ILE A 251 -15.24 13.63 19.43
CA ILE A 251 -14.70 12.60 20.32
C ILE A 251 -15.60 12.54 21.56
N ASN A 252 -16.28 11.42 21.78
CA ASN A 252 -17.23 11.24 22.90
C ASN A 252 -18.27 12.37 23.01
N GLY A 253 -18.72 12.90 21.86
CA GLY A 253 -19.67 14.02 21.78
C GLY A 253 -19.06 15.41 21.85
N GLU A 254 -17.79 15.55 22.29
CA GLU A 254 -17.05 16.81 22.28
C GLU A 254 -16.52 17.11 20.88
N ILE A 255 -16.59 18.38 20.44
CA ILE A 255 -16.12 18.76 19.09
C ILE A 255 -14.60 18.64 19.06
N LEU A 256 -14.08 17.84 18.12
CA LEU A 256 -12.67 17.85 17.77
C LEU A 256 -12.40 18.92 16.72
N MET A 257 -13.16 18.85 15.62
CA MET A 257 -13.05 19.78 14.49
C MET A 257 -14.41 19.99 13.85
N GLN A 258 -14.65 21.21 13.36
CA GLN A 258 -15.90 21.60 12.69
C GLN A 258 -15.61 22.60 11.57
N ASN A 259 -16.62 22.88 10.74
CA ASN A 259 -16.51 23.78 9.58
C ASN A 259 -15.36 23.38 8.65
N ILE A 260 -15.20 22.07 8.42
CA ILE A 260 -14.14 21.58 7.52
C ILE A 260 -14.45 22.04 6.10
N VAL A 261 -13.55 22.84 5.54
CA VAL A 261 -13.60 23.30 4.15
C VAL A 261 -12.59 22.50 3.37
N TYR A 262 -12.93 22.13 2.14
CA TYR A 262 -12.09 21.32 1.28
C TYR A 262 -11.80 22.05 -0.03
N ARG A 263 -10.62 21.79 -0.57
CA ARG A 263 -10.32 22.16 -1.96
C ARG A 263 -11.22 21.39 -2.94
N PRO A 264 -11.46 21.94 -4.15
CA PRO A 264 -12.06 21.17 -5.23
C PRO A 264 -11.25 19.90 -5.48
N PHE A 265 -11.90 18.73 -5.37
CA PHE A 265 -11.26 17.42 -5.60
C PHE A 265 -10.02 17.13 -4.73
N GLY A 266 -9.89 17.79 -3.57
CA GLY A 266 -8.68 17.73 -2.76
C GLY A 266 -8.95 17.59 -1.26
N GLU A 267 -7.85 17.64 -0.52
CA GLU A 267 -7.79 17.51 0.93
C GLU A 267 -8.40 18.73 1.68
N PRO A 268 -8.63 18.61 3.01
CA PRO A 268 -9.15 19.72 3.83
C PRO A 268 -8.30 20.99 3.75
N GLU A 269 -8.84 22.11 3.31
CA GLU A 269 -8.13 23.38 3.25
C GLU A 269 -8.07 24.08 4.61
N SER A 270 -9.15 24.00 5.40
CA SER A 270 -9.23 24.64 6.70
C SER A 270 -10.29 24.00 7.60
N TRP A 271 -10.18 24.20 8.90
CA TRP A 271 -11.20 23.83 9.89
C TRP A 271 -11.06 24.66 11.17
N ASN A 272 -12.09 24.63 12.01
CA ASN A 272 -12.01 25.11 13.39
C ASN A 272 -11.84 23.92 14.34
N TRP A 273 -10.84 23.98 15.20
CA TRP A 273 -10.71 23.06 16.33
C TRP A 273 -11.81 23.28 17.37
N GLY A 274 -12.09 22.27 18.18
CA GLY A 274 -13.07 22.34 19.28
C GLY A 274 -12.77 23.43 20.31
N ASN A 275 -11.50 23.83 20.45
CA ASN A 275 -11.08 24.95 21.30
C ASN A 275 -11.24 26.34 20.64
N GLY A 276 -11.83 26.40 19.44
CA GLY A 276 -12.09 27.64 18.70
C GLY A 276 -10.92 28.13 17.84
N GLN A 277 -9.74 27.51 17.91
CA GLN A 277 -8.61 27.86 17.06
C GLN A 277 -8.88 27.47 15.61
N THR A 278 -8.38 28.27 14.67
CA THR A 278 -8.52 27.98 13.23
C THR A 278 -7.24 27.35 12.71
N TYR A 279 -7.38 26.25 11.98
CA TYR A 279 -6.31 25.66 11.19
C TYR A 279 -6.56 25.96 9.70
N SER A 280 -5.52 26.34 8.98
CA SER A 280 -5.60 26.66 7.56
C SER A 280 -4.37 26.23 6.80
N ARG A 281 -4.58 25.89 5.53
CA ARG A 281 -3.57 25.50 4.56
C ARG A 281 -3.71 26.37 3.32
N SER A 282 -2.60 26.85 2.79
CA SER A 282 -2.57 27.62 1.54
C SER A 282 -1.89 26.82 0.45
N PHE A 283 -2.34 26.99 -0.79
CA PHE A 283 -1.84 26.24 -1.94
C PHE A 283 -1.53 27.19 -3.10
N ASP A 284 -0.55 26.84 -3.92
CA ASP A 284 -0.34 27.51 -5.20
C ASP A 284 -1.28 26.98 -6.29
N LEU A 285 -1.19 27.57 -7.48
CA LEU A 285 -2.01 27.17 -8.63
C LEU A 285 -1.55 25.84 -9.26
N ASP A 286 -0.41 25.25 -8.88
CA ASP A 286 -0.07 23.86 -9.21
C ASP A 286 -0.75 22.88 -8.25
N GLY A 287 -1.35 23.38 -7.17
CA GLY A 287 -2.01 22.62 -6.12
C GLY A 287 -1.06 22.12 -5.05
N ARG A 288 0.17 22.67 -4.97
CA ARG A 288 1.16 22.33 -3.95
C ARG A 288 0.93 23.16 -2.69
N LEU A 289 1.13 22.56 -1.52
CA LEU A 289 0.96 23.24 -0.24
C LEU A 289 2.05 24.31 -0.05
N THR A 290 1.68 25.57 0.11
CA THR A 290 2.65 26.67 0.30
C THR A 290 2.74 27.13 1.75
N GLN A 291 1.72 26.90 2.57
CA GLN A 291 1.72 27.31 3.97
C GLN A 291 0.78 26.45 4.82
N HIS A 292 1.18 26.14 6.05
CA HIS A 292 0.35 25.46 7.05
C HIS A 292 0.84 25.73 8.48
N LEU A 293 0.02 25.38 9.49
CA LEU A 293 0.34 25.58 10.90
C LEU A 293 0.88 24.31 11.57
N LEU A 294 1.93 24.47 12.38
CA LEU A 294 2.51 23.45 13.26
C LEU A 294 2.42 23.94 14.72
N GLY A 295 1.25 23.74 15.34
CA GLY A 295 0.86 24.44 16.57
C GLY A 295 0.63 25.93 16.28
N ALA A 296 1.23 26.81 17.09
CA ALA A 296 1.18 28.26 16.88
C ALA A 296 2.17 28.78 15.81
N ASP A 297 3.08 27.92 15.32
CA ASP A 297 4.09 28.29 14.34
C ASP A 297 3.57 28.08 12.91
N THR A 298 3.73 29.09 12.05
CA THR A 298 3.36 28.98 10.64
C THR A 298 4.59 28.60 9.81
N GLN A 299 4.51 27.46 9.10
CA GLN A 299 5.53 27.03 8.16
C GLN A 299 5.11 27.40 6.74
N THR A 300 6.02 28.02 5.99
CA THR A 300 5.87 28.33 4.57
C THR A 300 6.87 27.52 3.76
N LEU A 301 6.40 26.90 2.67
CA LEU A 301 7.17 26.04 1.77
C LEU A 301 7.45 26.78 0.47
N THR A 302 8.70 26.81 0.05
CA THR A 302 9.12 27.37 -1.24
C THR A 302 9.61 26.26 -2.15
N TYR A 303 9.18 26.30 -3.41
CA TYR A 303 9.49 25.30 -4.41
C TYR A 303 10.40 25.84 -5.51
N ASP A 304 11.23 24.98 -6.09
CA ASP A 304 11.87 25.25 -7.38
C ASP A 304 10.96 24.89 -8.58
N ALA A 305 11.51 25.02 -9.79
CA ALA A 305 10.78 24.74 -11.01
C ALA A 305 10.41 23.24 -11.16
N ALA A 306 11.16 22.32 -10.54
CA ALA A 306 10.85 20.89 -10.52
C ALA A 306 9.89 20.51 -9.37
N SER A 307 9.29 21.50 -8.68
CA SER A 307 8.40 21.26 -7.55
C SER A 307 9.05 20.59 -6.34
N ARG A 308 10.38 20.76 -6.18
CA ARG A 308 11.11 20.31 -4.99
C ARG A 308 11.13 21.43 -3.96
N ILE A 309 11.02 21.08 -2.67
CA ILE A 309 11.03 22.06 -1.58
C ILE A 309 12.48 22.53 -1.36
N VAL A 310 12.78 23.79 -1.70
CA VAL A 310 14.12 24.37 -1.52
C VAL A 310 14.28 25.16 -0.24
N ASN A 311 13.18 25.55 0.40
CA ASN A 311 13.19 26.30 1.65
C ASN A 311 11.92 26.04 2.47
N THR A 312 12.08 25.90 3.77
CA THR A 312 10.99 26.02 4.75
C THR A 312 11.27 27.19 5.69
N THR A 313 10.41 28.20 5.68
CA THR A 313 10.50 29.34 6.60
C THR A 313 9.41 29.27 7.64
N HIS A 314 9.77 29.60 8.88
CA HIS A 314 8.91 29.53 10.04
C HIS A 314 8.73 30.91 10.67
N THR A 315 7.60 31.13 11.34
CA THR A 315 7.42 32.34 12.16
C THR A 315 8.47 32.43 13.28
N ASN A 316 8.91 31.29 13.81
CA ASN A 316 10.14 31.22 14.60
C ASN A 316 11.34 30.91 13.67
N PRO A 317 12.22 31.88 13.36
CA PRO A 317 13.27 31.71 12.36
C PRO A 317 14.34 30.68 12.74
N VAL A 318 14.41 30.23 14.00
CA VAL A 318 15.32 29.17 14.44
C VAL A 318 15.07 27.85 13.69
N TYR A 319 13.84 27.63 13.20
CA TYR A 319 13.45 26.44 12.47
C TYR A 319 13.60 26.55 10.94
N ASN A 320 14.14 27.67 10.43
CA ASN A 320 14.31 27.82 8.99
C ASN A 320 15.32 26.81 8.44
N LEU A 321 14.99 26.21 7.29
CA LEU A 321 15.82 25.21 6.61
C LEU A 321 15.87 25.48 5.12
N THR A 322 17.04 25.26 4.54
CA THR A 322 17.25 25.28 3.09
C THR A 322 17.72 23.93 2.61
N TYR A 323 17.36 23.58 1.37
CA TYR A 323 17.62 22.27 0.78
C TYR A 323 18.20 22.41 -0.63
N GLU A 324 19.15 21.54 -0.97
CA GLU A 324 19.68 21.43 -2.33
C GLU A 324 19.61 19.97 -2.80
N TYR A 325 19.45 19.79 -4.11
CA TYR A 325 19.22 18.50 -4.76
C TYR A 325 20.17 18.32 -5.94
N ASP A 326 20.49 17.08 -6.28
CA ASP A 326 21.16 16.77 -7.54
C ASP A 326 20.18 16.67 -8.72
N ALA A 327 20.69 16.31 -9.90
CA ALA A 327 19.88 16.20 -11.12
C ALA A 327 18.98 14.96 -11.17
N ASN A 328 19.14 14.01 -10.22
CA ASN A 328 18.23 12.89 -10.03
C ASN A 328 17.18 13.19 -8.93
N ASP A 329 17.06 14.46 -8.53
CA ASP A 329 16.14 14.94 -7.50
C ASP A 329 16.37 14.35 -6.10
N ARG A 330 17.61 13.90 -5.82
CA ARG A 330 18.02 13.36 -4.51
C ARG A 330 18.51 14.50 -3.62
N LEU A 331 18.16 14.44 -2.33
CA LEU A 331 18.52 15.49 -1.37
C LEU A 331 20.02 15.40 -1.03
N ILE A 332 20.82 16.36 -1.48
CA ILE A 332 22.28 16.38 -1.25
C ILE A 332 22.71 17.30 -0.10
N ARG A 333 21.83 18.24 0.29
CA ARG A 333 22.15 19.19 1.36
C ARG A 333 20.91 19.66 2.10
N GLN A 334 21.07 19.81 3.41
CA GLN A 334 20.17 20.57 4.27
C GLN A 334 20.98 21.53 5.13
N THR A 335 20.57 22.79 5.20
CA THR A 335 21.24 23.80 6.05
C THR A 335 20.23 24.47 6.99
N ASP A 336 20.55 24.45 8.28
CA ASP A 336 19.89 25.24 9.33
C ASP A 336 20.76 26.44 9.73
N SER A 337 20.34 27.22 10.73
CA SER A 337 21.07 28.43 11.18
C SER A 337 22.44 28.15 11.83
N THR A 338 22.73 26.90 12.18
CA THR A 338 23.91 26.48 12.96
C THR A 338 24.77 25.44 12.25
N THR A 339 24.16 24.58 11.43
CA THR A 339 24.74 23.34 10.92
C THR A 339 24.31 23.09 9.48
N THR A 340 25.23 22.51 8.71
CA THR A 340 24.93 21.96 7.37
C THR A 340 25.10 20.45 7.41
N ARG A 341 24.15 19.75 6.79
CA ARG A 341 24.17 18.32 6.53
C ARG A 341 24.31 18.09 5.04
N LEU A 342 25.18 17.15 4.65
CA LEU A 342 25.44 16.77 3.27
C LEU A 342 25.26 15.26 3.11
N TRP A 343 24.78 14.85 1.95
CA TRP A 343 24.66 13.45 1.56
C TRP A 343 25.21 13.26 0.15
N ASP A 344 26.06 12.26 -0.02
CA ASP A 344 26.50 11.80 -1.35
C ASP A 344 25.94 10.42 -1.64
N TYR A 345 25.73 10.15 -2.93
CA TYR A 345 25.13 8.92 -3.42
C TYR A 345 25.97 8.27 -4.52
N ASP A 346 25.89 6.95 -4.63
CA ASP A 346 26.36 6.25 -5.83
C ASP A 346 25.36 6.36 -7.00
N ALA A 347 25.67 5.72 -8.12
CA ALA A 347 24.84 5.75 -9.33
C ALA A 347 23.44 5.14 -9.13
N ASN A 348 23.28 4.18 -8.20
CA ASN A 348 21.97 3.58 -7.87
C ASN A 348 21.39 4.13 -6.56
N SER A 349 21.74 5.37 -6.20
CA SER A 349 21.14 6.08 -5.07
C SER A 349 21.34 5.42 -3.70
N ASN A 350 22.39 4.61 -3.53
CA ASN A 350 22.86 4.25 -2.21
C ASN A 350 23.61 5.44 -1.61
N ARG A 351 23.33 5.78 -0.35
CA ARG A 351 24.13 6.76 0.40
C ARG A 351 25.56 6.23 0.56
N ILE A 352 26.56 6.98 0.11
CA ILE A 352 27.99 6.67 0.24
C ILE A 352 28.71 7.56 1.27
N LEU A 353 28.12 8.72 1.57
CA LEU A 353 28.63 9.66 2.57
C LEU A 353 27.46 10.36 3.25
N GLU A 354 27.63 10.63 4.53
CA GLU A 354 26.89 11.66 5.25
C GLU A 354 27.87 12.55 5.99
N GLN A 355 27.65 13.85 5.98
CA GLN A 355 28.42 14.80 6.77
C GLN A 355 27.47 15.71 7.53
N SER A 356 27.67 15.87 8.83
CA SER A 356 26.92 16.77 9.70
C SER A 356 27.89 17.72 10.41
N GLY A 357 27.94 18.97 9.98
CA GLY A 357 28.96 19.91 10.40
C GLY A 357 30.36 19.38 10.07
N ALA A 358 31.18 19.15 11.11
CA ALA A 358 32.52 18.58 10.97
C ALA A 358 32.55 17.03 11.03
N ALA A 359 31.46 16.38 11.46
CA ALA A 359 31.39 14.93 11.56
C ALA A 359 31.12 14.31 10.19
N VAL A 360 31.95 13.35 9.78
CA VAL A 360 31.86 12.68 8.48
C VAL A 360 31.65 11.18 8.71
N TYR A 361 30.68 10.62 8.01
CA TYR A 361 30.25 9.23 8.10
C TYR A 361 30.32 8.57 6.71
N PRO A 362 31.47 8.00 6.33
CA PRO A 362 31.59 7.19 5.12
C PRO A 362 30.83 5.87 5.20
N TYR A 363 30.14 5.51 4.11
CA TYR A 363 29.41 4.26 3.95
C TYR A 363 30.17 3.34 2.99
N THR A 364 30.35 2.07 3.36
CA THR A 364 30.95 1.06 2.47
C THR A 364 29.89 0.09 2.01
N LEU A 365 29.65 0.01 0.70
CA LEU A 365 28.67 -0.90 0.09
C LEU A 365 29.37 -2.16 -0.44
N ALA A 366 28.62 -3.25 -0.58
CA ALA A 366 29.09 -4.42 -1.32
C ALA A 366 29.35 -4.06 -2.79
N ALA A 367 30.37 -4.66 -3.42
CA ALA A 367 30.77 -4.29 -4.78
C ALA A 367 29.71 -4.62 -5.84
N ASN A 368 29.03 -5.75 -5.70
CA ASN A 368 28.07 -6.30 -6.65
C ASN A 368 26.63 -6.38 -6.10
N SER A 369 26.30 -5.55 -5.11
CA SER A 369 25.00 -5.51 -4.44
C SER A 369 24.77 -4.11 -3.86
N ASN A 370 23.51 -3.76 -3.57
CA ASN A 370 23.12 -2.56 -2.86
C ASN A 370 23.25 -2.68 -1.33
N ARG A 371 23.66 -3.85 -0.79
CA ARG A 371 23.86 -4.07 0.66
C ARG A 371 24.94 -3.16 1.26
N LEU A 372 24.67 -2.61 2.44
CA LEU A 372 25.59 -1.81 3.24
C LEU A 372 26.47 -2.72 4.08
N LEU A 373 27.80 -2.58 4.04
CA LEU A 373 28.71 -3.40 4.84
C LEU A 373 29.15 -2.70 6.12
N SER A 374 29.38 -1.39 6.08
CA SER A 374 29.77 -0.63 7.26
C SER A 374 29.49 0.86 7.12
N VAL A 375 29.37 1.52 8.27
CA VAL A 375 29.38 2.98 8.41
C VAL A 375 30.45 3.35 9.42
N VAL A 376 31.36 4.21 9.01
CA VAL A 376 32.39 4.77 9.89
C VAL A 376 31.80 5.96 10.65
N GLY A 377 32.16 6.09 11.93
CA GLY A 377 31.73 7.20 12.77
C GLY A 377 32.22 7.02 14.21
N PRO A 378 31.84 7.92 15.13
CA PRO A 378 32.17 7.77 16.56
C PRO A 378 31.67 6.44 17.12
N VAL A 379 30.53 5.96 16.62
CA VAL A 379 30.01 4.60 16.84
C VAL A 379 29.96 3.91 15.48
N ALA A 380 31.00 3.13 15.17
CA ALA A 380 31.07 2.40 13.91
C ALA A 380 30.07 1.24 13.89
N LYS A 381 29.39 1.05 12.75
CA LYS A 381 28.46 -0.07 12.53
C LYS A 381 28.99 -0.99 11.44
N THR A 382 28.81 -2.29 11.63
CA THR A 382 29.18 -3.33 10.66
C THR A 382 28.01 -4.26 10.44
N TYR A 383 27.59 -4.40 9.18
CA TYR A 383 26.35 -5.09 8.85
C TYR A 383 26.62 -6.49 8.32
N SER A 384 25.81 -7.44 8.77
CA SER A 384 25.76 -8.80 8.24
C SER A 384 24.36 -9.11 7.74
N TYR A 385 24.23 -10.04 6.80
CA TYR A 385 22.97 -10.35 6.13
C TYR A 385 22.73 -11.85 6.05
N ASP A 386 21.46 -12.24 6.01
CA ASP A 386 21.08 -13.58 5.57
C ASP A 386 21.12 -13.71 4.04
N ALA A 387 20.82 -14.92 3.54
CA ALA A 387 20.81 -15.20 2.10
C ALA A 387 19.75 -14.40 1.34
N ALA A 388 18.65 -14.01 1.99
CA ALA A 388 17.58 -13.19 1.42
C ALA A 388 17.84 -11.68 1.52
N GLY A 389 19.00 -11.27 2.05
CA GLY A 389 19.39 -9.87 2.12
C GLY A 389 18.77 -9.10 3.27
N ASN A 390 18.29 -9.78 4.30
CA ASN A 390 17.83 -9.15 5.53
C ASN A 390 19.00 -8.94 6.48
N ALA A 391 19.13 -7.74 7.05
CA ALA A 391 20.23 -7.42 7.95
C ALA A 391 20.10 -8.18 9.29
N LEU A 392 21.09 -9.00 9.62
CA LEU A 392 21.15 -9.83 10.84
C LEU A 392 21.79 -9.09 12.02
N SER A 393 22.64 -8.10 11.76
CA SER A 393 23.29 -7.31 12.80
C SER A 393 23.81 -6.01 12.22
N ASP A 394 23.96 -4.98 13.06
CA ASP A 394 24.76 -3.78 12.77
C ASP A 394 26.07 -3.71 13.58
N GLY A 395 26.45 -4.83 14.22
CA GLY A 395 27.61 -4.94 15.11
C GLY A 395 27.29 -4.61 16.57
N MET A 396 26.12 -4.01 16.85
CA MET A 396 25.65 -3.73 18.21
C MET A 396 24.37 -4.49 18.54
N LEU A 397 23.40 -4.46 17.62
CA LEU A 397 22.15 -5.19 17.69
C LEU A 397 22.22 -6.44 16.83
N SER A 398 21.54 -7.50 17.26
CA SER A 398 21.34 -8.73 16.49
C SER A 398 19.85 -8.97 16.28
N PHE A 399 19.47 -9.34 15.05
CA PHE A 399 18.10 -9.46 14.60
C PHE A 399 17.79 -10.88 14.14
N SER A 400 16.63 -11.36 14.57
CA SER A 400 16.04 -12.61 14.14
C SER A 400 14.94 -12.33 13.12
N TRP A 401 14.96 -13.00 11.97
CA TRP A 401 13.97 -12.83 10.90
C TRP A 401 13.15 -14.09 10.73
N ASN A 402 11.83 -14.01 10.87
CA ASN A 402 10.98 -15.18 10.74
C ASN A 402 10.88 -15.68 9.29
N ALA A 403 10.22 -16.82 9.13
CA ALA A 403 10.01 -17.46 7.84
C ALA A 403 9.27 -16.57 6.83
N ALA A 404 8.39 -15.67 7.29
CA ALA A 404 7.74 -14.64 6.46
C ALA A 404 8.66 -13.47 6.06
N GLY A 405 9.93 -13.44 6.48
CA GLY A 405 10.87 -12.37 6.15
C GLY A 405 10.64 -11.09 6.96
N ARG A 406 10.10 -11.20 8.18
CA ARG A 406 9.86 -10.08 9.10
C ARG A 406 10.78 -10.16 10.31
N ILE A 407 11.21 -9.02 10.86
CA ILE A 407 11.96 -9.00 12.14
C ILE A 407 11.06 -9.57 13.23
N SER A 408 11.43 -10.70 13.82
CA SER A 408 10.70 -11.37 14.89
C SER A 408 11.35 -11.23 16.26
N GLY A 409 12.61 -10.81 16.30
CA GLY A 409 13.34 -10.58 17.55
C GLY A 409 14.53 -9.66 17.36
N VAL A 410 14.85 -8.90 18.40
CA VAL A 410 16.09 -8.10 18.49
C VAL A 410 16.72 -8.27 19.87
N SER A 411 18.04 -8.37 19.89
CA SER A 411 18.83 -8.44 21.11
C SER A 411 20.04 -7.52 21.04
N SER A 412 20.43 -6.97 22.18
CA SER A 412 21.74 -6.36 22.41
C SER A 412 22.49 -7.22 23.43
N GLY A 413 23.80 -7.37 23.31
CA GLY A 413 24.58 -8.31 24.13
C GLY A 413 24.46 -8.15 25.66
N SER A 414 23.85 -7.07 26.13
CA SER A 414 23.60 -6.76 27.54
C SER A 414 22.12 -6.65 27.95
N GLU A 415 21.16 -6.68 27.01
CA GLU A 415 19.73 -6.45 27.30
C GLU A 415 18.83 -7.65 26.97
N ALA A 416 17.62 -7.63 27.53
CA ALA A 416 16.59 -8.62 27.26
C ALA A 416 16.10 -8.54 25.81
N GLU A 417 15.87 -9.71 25.19
CA GLU A 417 15.35 -9.82 23.82
C GLU A 417 13.93 -9.23 23.73
N VAL A 418 13.69 -8.44 22.68
CA VAL A 418 12.38 -7.90 22.29
C VAL A 418 11.87 -8.71 21.11
N TYR A 419 10.62 -9.16 21.17
CA TYR A 419 9.99 -9.95 20.12
C TYR A 419 8.84 -9.20 19.47
N TYR A 420 8.61 -9.51 18.19
CA TYR A 420 7.56 -8.94 17.37
C TYR A 420 6.76 -10.04 16.69
N VAL A 421 5.45 -9.87 16.62
CA VAL A 421 4.52 -10.82 15.99
C VAL A 421 3.56 -10.06 15.08
N TYR A 422 3.23 -10.71 13.95
CA TYR A 422 2.49 -10.11 12.85
C TYR A 422 1.24 -10.94 12.56
N ASN A 423 0.20 -10.27 12.06
CA ASN A 423 -0.99 -10.95 11.58
C ASN A 423 -0.87 -11.36 10.10
N GLY A 424 -1.89 -12.04 9.59
CA GLY A 424 -1.95 -12.43 8.18
C GLY A 424 -1.96 -11.28 7.17
N HIS A 425 -2.26 -10.05 7.58
CA HIS A 425 -2.16 -8.85 6.73
C HIS A 425 -0.74 -8.25 6.72
N GLY A 426 0.20 -8.79 7.50
CA GLY A 426 1.56 -8.26 7.65
C GLY A 426 1.68 -7.14 8.70
N GLU A 427 0.60 -6.83 9.42
CA GLU A 427 0.57 -5.78 10.43
C GLU A 427 1.17 -6.31 11.74
N ARG A 428 2.02 -5.53 12.40
CA ARG A 428 2.62 -5.91 13.68
C ARG A 428 1.59 -5.78 14.79
N THR A 429 1.02 -6.87 15.28
CA THR A 429 -0.04 -6.84 16.30
C THR A 429 0.47 -6.92 17.73
N LEU A 430 1.72 -7.35 17.93
CA LEU A 430 2.29 -7.54 19.27
C LEU A 430 3.79 -7.26 19.29
N LYS A 431 4.21 -6.52 20.31
CA LYS A 431 5.61 -6.38 20.74
C LYS A 431 5.71 -6.75 22.21
N TRP A 432 6.73 -7.50 22.61
CA TRP A 432 6.97 -7.76 24.03
C TRP A 432 8.44 -7.97 24.35
N ARG A 433 8.82 -7.65 25.60
CA ARG A 433 10.16 -7.89 26.13
C ARG A 433 10.13 -9.04 27.13
N TYR A 434 11.09 -9.96 27.05
CA TYR A 434 11.17 -11.06 28.01
C TYR A 434 11.95 -10.63 29.28
N GLN A 435 11.23 -10.31 30.35
CA GLN A 435 11.80 -10.10 31.67
C GLN A 435 11.01 -10.90 32.72
N ASN A 436 11.63 -11.94 33.31
CA ASN A 436 11.16 -12.65 34.52
C ASN A 436 9.64 -12.88 34.67
N ARG A 437 8.97 -13.41 33.63
CA ARG A 437 7.50 -13.66 33.54
C ARG A 437 6.59 -12.42 33.58
N ASP A 438 7.12 -11.23 33.83
CA ASP A 438 6.43 -9.94 33.73
C ASP A 438 6.76 -9.29 32.39
N ALA A 439 6.29 -9.92 31.30
CA ALA A 439 6.50 -9.39 29.95
C ALA A 439 5.76 -8.06 29.79
N ALA A 440 6.53 -6.97 29.67
CA ALA A 440 6.02 -5.70 29.16
C ALA A 440 5.63 -5.92 27.69
N ALA A 441 4.34 -5.83 27.40
CA ALA A 441 3.79 -6.12 26.09
C ALA A 441 2.92 -4.95 25.60
N THR A 442 3.10 -4.61 24.33
CA THR A 442 2.34 -3.62 23.59
C THR A 442 1.56 -4.34 22.50
N ILE A 443 0.23 -4.23 22.55
CA ILE A 443 -0.65 -4.72 21.48
C ILE A 443 -0.94 -3.55 20.55
N PHE A 444 -0.90 -3.79 19.25
CA PHE A 444 -1.22 -2.79 18.23
C PHE A 444 -2.50 -3.19 17.51
N VAL A 445 -3.33 -2.20 17.20
CA VAL A 445 -4.57 -2.36 16.46
C VAL A 445 -4.58 -1.39 15.29
N PHE A 446 -4.83 -1.91 14.10
CA PHE A 446 -4.90 -1.13 12.86
C PHE A 446 -6.36 -1.04 12.38
N ASP A 447 -6.65 -0.06 11.54
CA ASP A 447 -7.91 -0.01 10.79
C ASP A 447 -7.90 -1.06 9.66
N THR A 448 -8.77 -0.92 8.66
CA THR A 448 -8.78 -1.82 7.50
C THR A 448 -7.87 -1.35 6.36
N ASN A 449 -7.32 -0.15 6.45
CA ASN A 449 -6.39 0.43 5.48
C ASN A 449 -4.92 0.32 5.95
N GLY A 450 -4.66 -0.41 7.05
CA GLY A 450 -3.32 -0.53 7.64
C GLY A 450 -2.85 0.68 8.43
N ARG A 451 -3.74 1.62 8.79
CA ARG A 451 -3.38 2.77 9.65
C ARG A 451 -3.47 2.36 11.12
N LEU A 452 -2.47 2.74 11.92
CA LEU A 452 -2.46 2.44 13.35
C LEU A 452 -3.58 3.21 14.07
N ILE A 453 -4.56 2.48 14.60
CA ILE A 453 -5.62 3.05 15.44
C ILE A 453 -5.11 3.26 16.85
N GLY A 454 -4.36 2.32 17.42
CA GLY A 454 -3.85 2.50 18.76
C GLY A 454 -2.87 1.42 19.19
N ASP A 455 -2.16 1.74 20.27
CA ASP A 455 -1.37 0.78 21.01
C ASP A 455 -1.80 0.72 22.48
N TYR A 456 -1.75 -0.49 23.03
CA TYR A 456 -2.32 -0.84 24.32
C TYR A 456 -1.30 -1.60 25.13
N ARG A 457 -1.15 -1.24 26.41
CA ARG A 457 -0.25 -1.93 27.32
C ARG A 457 -0.97 -3.07 28.02
N LYS A 458 -0.29 -4.20 28.18
CA LYS A 458 -0.74 -5.25 29.10
C LYS A 458 -0.75 -4.72 30.54
N SER A 459 -1.72 -5.16 31.34
CA SER A 459 -1.74 -4.89 32.78
C SER A 459 -0.50 -5.46 33.49
N ASP A 460 0.13 -4.61 34.30
CA ASP A 460 1.26 -4.98 35.18
C ASP A 460 0.81 -5.92 36.31
N ASN A 461 -0.48 -5.91 36.65
CA ASN A 461 -1.03 -6.86 37.61
C ASN A 461 -1.24 -8.22 36.93
N ILE A 462 -0.37 -9.18 37.24
CA ILE A 462 -0.40 -10.55 36.68
C ILE A 462 -1.71 -11.32 36.95
N ARG A 463 -2.52 -10.89 37.92
CA ARG A 463 -3.85 -11.47 38.20
C ARG A 463 -4.95 -10.85 37.33
N ILE A 464 -4.71 -9.66 36.79
CA ILE A 464 -5.64 -8.93 35.92
C ILE A 464 -5.19 -9.14 34.48
N LYS A 465 -5.93 -9.98 33.75
CA LYS A 465 -5.73 -10.21 32.32
C LYS A 465 -6.43 -9.13 31.50
N ALA A 466 -6.00 -7.88 31.71
CA ALA A 466 -6.54 -6.72 31.01
C ALA A 466 -5.45 -6.05 30.17
N TRP A 467 -5.91 -5.23 29.25
CA TRP A 467 -5.10 -4.23 28.55
C TRP A 467 -5.56 -2.84 29.00
N TYR A 468 -4.68 -1.86 28.88
CA TYR A 468 -4.98 -0.46 29.15
C TYR A 468 -4.61 0.37 27.94
N LEU A 469 -5.44 1.38 27.64
CA LEU A 469 -5.16 2.35 26.59
C LEU A 469 -3.81 3.03 26.90
N ASN A 470 -2.86 2.93 25.97
CA ASN A 470 -1.68 3.78 25.98
C ASN A 470 -1.94 5.00 25.11
N GLN A 471 -2.30 4.76 23.84
CA GLN A 471 -2.71 5.81 22.92
C GLN A 471 -3.58 5.29 21.78
N GLU A 472 -4.48 6.14 21.28
CA GLU A 472 -5.25 5.92 20.06
C GLU A 472 -5.14 7.16 19.14
N THR A 473 -5.03 6.98 17.83
CA THR A 473 -4.91 8.07 16.84
C THR A 473 -6.19 8.20 16.03
N VAL A 474 -6.71 9.42 15.93
CA VAL A 474 -7.86 9.77 15.09
C VAL A 474 -7.35 10.27 13.73
N TRP A 475 -7.93 9.72 12.66
CA TRP A 475 -7.53 10.00 11.28
C TRP A 475 -8.66 10.68 10.49
N VAL A 476 -8.30 11.62 9.62
CA VAL A 476 -9.18 12.21 8.60
C VAL A 476 -8.53 12.01 7.24
N GLY A 477 -9.05 11.08 6.44
CA GLY A 477 -8.30 10.57 5.30
C GLY A 477 -6.98 9.98 5.79
N ASP A 478 -5.85 10.43 5.23
CA ASP A 478 -4.50 10.04 5.64
C ASP A 478 -3.85 10.99 6.67
N ILE A 479 -4.61 11.95 7.22
CA ILE A 479 -4.10 12.95 8.16
C ILE A 479 -4.40 12.51 9.60
N PRO A 480 -3.39 12.29 10.46
CA PRO A 480 -3.62 12.14 11.89
C PRO A 480 -3.98 13.51 12.47
N VAL A 481 -5.13 13.61 13.14
CA VAL A 481 -5.69 14.88 13.64
C VAL A 481 -5.80 14.95 15.16
N ALA A 482 -5.83 13.80 15.84
CA ALA A 482 -5.81 13.77 17.30
C ALA A 482 -5.15 12.50 17.84
N VAL A 483 -4.60 12.59 19.05
CA VAL A 483 -4.20 11.43 19.85
C VAL A 483 -5.02 11.43 21.13
N ILE A 484 -5.56 10.26 21.48
CA ILE A 484 -6.34 9.99 22.66
C ILE A 484 -5.45 9.22 23.63
N LYS A 485 -5.42 9.61 24.91
CA LYS A 485 -4.63 8.98 25.96
C LYS A 485 -5.40 8.86 27.27
N GLN A 486 -4.96 7.93 28.10
CA GLN A 486 -5.47 7.73 29.46
C GLN A 486 -4.30 7.40 30.40
N ALA A 487 -4.00 8.26 31.36
CA ALA A 487 -2.81 8.10 32.21
C ALA A 487 -2.92 6.86 33.13
N SER A 488 -4.07 6.68 33.76
CA SER A 488 -4.45 5.50 34.54
C SER A 488 -5.79 4.94 34.06
N PRO A 489 -6.08 3.63 34.21
CA PRO A 489 -7.37 3.03 33.83
C PRO A 489 -8.60 3.67 34.49
N THR A 490 -8.40 4.43 35.58
CA THR A 490 -9.44 5.15 36.31
C THR A 490 -9.57 6.62 35.91
N ASP A 491 -8.61 7.16 35.17
CA ASP A 491 -8.58 8.56 34.80
C ASP A 491 -9.52 8.81 33.61
N PRO A 492 -10.04 10.05 33.46
CA PRO A 492 -10.78 10.39 32.26
C PRO A 492 -9.88 10.27 31.02
N ILE A 493 -10.49 9.84 29.92
CA ILE A 493 -9.85 9.88 28.61
C ILE A 493 -9.64 11.34 28.22
N GLN A 494 -8.43 11.65 27.73
CA GLN A 494 -8.06 12.95 27.20
C GLN A 494 -7.70 12.83 25.73
N PHE A 495 -7.87 13.90 24.97
CA PHE A 495 -7.40 13.97 23.59
C PHE A 495 -6.61 15.26 23.35
N TYR A 496 -5.66 15.19 22.43
CA TYR A 496 -4.73 16.23 22.06
C TYR A 496 -4.75 16.39 20.54
N MET A 497 -4.59 17.61 20.03
CA MET A 497 -4.70 17.88 18.59
C MET A 497 -3.34 17.69 17.93
N ILE A 498 -3.31 16.96 16.81
CA ILE A 498 -2.10 16.71 16.02
C ILE A 498 -2.05 17.73 14.89
N HIS A 499 -0.90 18.40 14.76
CA HIS A 499 -0.55 19.22 13.62
C HIS A 499 0.52 18.52 12.79
N SER A 500 0.15 18.20 11.55
CA SER A 500 0.99 17.48 10.61
C SER A 500 1.60 18.40 9.54
N ASP A 501 2.72 17.98 8.97
CA ASP A 501 3.36 18.66 7.84
C ASP A 501 2.69 18.33 6.49
N HIS A 502 3.31 18.78 5.40
CA HIS A 502 2.85 18.57 4.03
C HIS A 502 2.83 17.11 3.57
N LEU A 503 3.47 16.19 4.30
CA LEU A 503 3.43 14.75 4.07
C LEU A 503 2.49 14.04 5.06
N ASN A 504 1.68 14.81 5.79
CA ASN A 504 0.83 14.34 6.88
C ASN A 504 1.63 13.70 8.04
N THR A 505 2.91 14.03 8.18
CA THR A 505 3.74 13.59 9.30
C THR A 505 3.41 14.40 10.55
N PRO A 506 3.09 13.78 11.69
CA PRO A 506 2.92 14.51 12.96
C PRO A 506 4.17 15.30 13.34
N ARG A 507 4.05 16.62 13.51
CA ARG A 507 5.19 17.48 13.92
C ARG A 507 4.97 18.21 15.23
N ALA A 508 3.72 18.44 15.61
CA ALA A 508 3.38 19.04 16.89
C ALA A 508 2.08 18.43 17.44
N ILE A 509 2.04 18.24 18.75
CA ILE A 509 0.82 17.86 19.48
C ILE A 509 0.59 18.92 20.55
N VAL A 510 -0.64 19.42 20.60
CA VAL A 510 -1.04 20.48 21.52
C VAL A 510 -2.23 20.03 22.37
N ASP A 511 -2.28 20.52 23.62
CA ASP A 511 -3.41 20.33 24.52
C ASP A 511 -4.64 21.16 24.10
N SER A 512 -5.73 21.07 24.87
CA SER A 512 -6.96 21.83 24.61
C SER A 512 -6.77 23.35 24.67
N SER A 513 -5.75 23.84 25.38
CA SER A 513 -5.39 25.26 25.47
C SER A 513 -4.54 25.73 24.28
N GLY A 514 -4.06 24.81 23.44
CA GLY A 514 -3.14 25.10 22.34
C GLY A 514 -1.66 25.11 22.76
N THR A 515 -1.34 24.66 23.98
CA THR A 515 0.02 24.52 24.48
C THR A 515 0.66 23.28 23.86
N PRO A 516 1.85 23.37 23.23
CA PRO A 516 2.57 22.19 22.77
C PRO A 516 2.93 21.30 23.94
N VAL A 517 2.64 20.00 23.83
CA VAL A 517 3.04 18.95 24.78
C VAL A 517 4.02 17.95 24.14
N TRP A 518 4.14 17.96 22.81
CA TRP A 518 5.14 17.18 22.08
C TRP A 518 5.50 17.86 20.77
N LEU A 519 6.79 17.89 20.43
CA LEU A 519 7.30 18.49 19.21
C LEU A 519 8.35 17.59 18.55
N TRP A 520 8.14 17.23 17.29
CA TRP A 520 9.14 16.58 16.46
C TRP A 520 9.41 17.41 15.21
N ARG A 521 10.19 18.47 15.40
CA ARG A 521 10.59 19.37 14.30
C ARG A 521 11.50 18.64 13.32
N ASN A 522 11.42 19.01 12.05
CA ASN A 522 12.18 18.40 10.96
C ASN A 522 13.67 18.82 10.99
N GLN A 523 14.40 18.52 12.06
CA GLN A 523 15.81 18.86 12.20
C GLN A 523 16.71 18.00 11.31
N ASN A 524 16.23 16.83 10.91
CA ASN A 524 16.87 15.97 9.91
C ASN A 524 15.81 15.49 8.92
N ALA A 525 15.97 15.82 7.62
CA ALA A 525 15.03 15.47 6.57
C ALA A 525 14.74 13.96 6.46
N PHE A 526 15.67 13.09 6.86
CA PHE A 526 15.49 11.64 6.88
C PHE A 526 14.88 11.12 8.19
N GLY A 527 14.59 11.99 9.15
CA GLY A 527 13.93 11.68 10.42
C GLY A 527 14.87 11.27 11.54
N ASP A 528 16.18 11.44 11.39
CA ASP A 528 17.18 11.04 12.41
C ASP A 528 17.35 12.13 13.48
N ASN A 529 16.28 12.39 14.23
CA ASN A 529 16.31 13.23 15.41
C ASN A 529 15.22 12.83 16.41
N ALA A 530 15.49 13.00 17.71
CA ALA A 530 14.51 12.75 18.76
C ALA A 530 13.44 13.86 18.79
N PRO A 531 12.20 13.56 19.23
CA PRO A 531 11.24 14.57 19.61
C PRO A 531 11.65 15.28 20.91
N ASN A 532 11.17 16.50 21.09
CA ASN A 532 11.03 17.11 22.41
C ASN A 532 9.70 16.63 23.02
N GLU A 533 9.78 15.79 24.05
CA GLU A 533 8.63 15.23 24.76
C GLU A 533 8.16 16.08 25.94
N ASP A 534 8.82 17.20 26.25
CA ASP A 534 8.41 18.18 27.28
C ASP A 534 8.69 19.62 26.80
N PRO A 535 7.97 20.09 25.77
CA PRO A 535 8.13 21.44 25.25
C PRO A 535 7.47 22.53 26.12
N ASP A 536 6.57 22.18 27.01
CA ASP A 536 5.92 23.07 28.00
C ASP A 536 6.70 23.20 29.32
N GLY A 537 7.65 22.29 29.59
CA GLY A 537 8.59 22.39 30.70
C GLY A 537 7.98 22.01 32.05
N ASP A 538 6.91 21.21 32.05
CA ASP A 538 6.20 20.80 33.25
C ASP A 538 6.75 19.50 33.87
N SER A 539 7.79 18.92 33.25
CA SER A 539 8.43 17.66 33.62
C SER A 539 7.58 16.40 33.41
N ASN A 540 6.44 16.49 32.73
CA ASN A 540 5.62 15.36 32.31
C ASN A 540 5.87 15.02 30.85
N LEU A 541 6.63 13.95 30.61
CA LEU A 541 6.95 13.52 29.24
C LEU A 541 5.70 13.04 28.49
N PHE A 542 5.51 13.55 27.27
CA PHE A 542 4.49 13.09 26.35
C PHE A 542 5.11 12.24 25.23
N THR A 543 5.10 10.91 25.36
CA THR A 543 5.62 10.05 24.28
C THR A 543 4.62 9.88 23.13
N TYR A 544 5.06 10.07 21.90
CA TYR A 544 4.29 9.72 20.69
C TYR A 544 5.21 9.18 19.60
N ASN A 545 4.89 7.99 19.09
CA ASN A 545 5.81 7.20 18.28
C ASN A 545 5.50 7.19 16.78
N LEU A 546 4.39 7.80 16.32
CA LEU A 546 4.22 7.93 14.88
C LEU A 546 5.27 8.89 14.29
N ARG A 547 5.76 8.56 13.10
CA ARG A 547 6.80 9.30 12.36
C ARG A 547 6.26 9.64 10.97
N PHE A 548 7.07 9.56 9.91
CA PHE A 548 6.59 9.72 8.53
C PHE A 548 5.35 8.86 8.29
N ALA A 549 4.47 9.28 7.38
CA ALA A 549 3.14 8.70 7.15
C ALA A 549 3.01 7.20 7.53
N GLY A 550 2.40 6.93 8.68
CA GLY A 550 2.10 5.58 9.19
C GLY A 550 3.23 4.84 9.92
N GLN A 551 4.47 5.33 9.88
CA GLN A 551 5.62 4.70 10.52
C GLN A 551 5.58 4.80 12.04
N TYR A 552 6.06 3.76 12.73
CA TYR A 552 6.14 3.72 14.20
C TYR A 552 7.60 3.60 14.67
N PHE A 553 8.06 4.54 15.51
CA PHE A 553 9.41 4.54 16.09
C PHE A 553 9.55 3.50 17.21
N ASP A 554 10.51 2.60 17.06
CA ASP A 554 10.90 1.62 18.08
C ASP A 554 12.19 2.05 18.78
N ALA A 555 12.05 2.43 20.05
CA ALA A 555 13.17 2.93 20.86
C ALA A 555 14.30 1.90 21.07
N GLU A 556 13.99 0.60 21.09
CA GLU A 556 15.02 -0.44 21.25
C GLU A 556 15.95 -0.62 20.03
N THR A 557 15.51 -0.19 18.84
CA THR A 557 16.26 -0.39 17.60
C THR A 557 16.64 0.93 16.91
N ASN A 558 15.98 2.03 17.28
CA ASN A 558 15.94 3.29 16.53
C ASN A 558 15.44 3.13 15.09
N LEU A 559 14.68 2.06 14.81
CA LEU A 559 14.03 1.86 13.53
C LEU A 559 12.62 2.40 13.56
N HIS A 560 12.16 2.76 12.38
CA HIS A 560 10.78 3.10 12.09
C HIS A 560 10.16 1.86 11.46
N TYR A 561 9.33 1.14 12.22
CA TYR A 561 8.46 0.10 11.66
C TYR A 561 7.59 0.74 10.57
N ASN A 562 7.63 0.18 9.37
CA ASN A 562 6.91 0.68 8.22
C ASN A 562 6.20 -0.47 7.49
N TYR A 563 5.12 -0.94 8.11
CA TYR A 563 4.24 -2.01 7.66
C TYR A 563 4.95 -3.29 7.20
N PHE A 564 5.47 -3.40 5.97
CA PHE A 564 6.19 -4.57 5.46
C PHE A 564 7.71 -4.57 5.69
N ARG A 565 8.30 -3.42 6.00
CA ARG A 565 9.74 -3.27 6.27
C ARG A 565 10.02 -2.40 7.49
N ASP A 566 11.30 -2.28 7.84
CA ASP A 566 11.79 -1.44 8.94
C ASP A 566 12.80 -0.44 8.39
N TYR A 567 12.45 0.85 8.47
CA TYR A 567 13.24 1.97 7.95
C TYR A 567 14.22 2.47 9.02
N SER A 568 15.45 2.76 8.61
CA SER A 568 16.44 3.40 9.48
C SER A 568 16.69 4.83 9.03
N PRO A 569 16.23 5.84 9.80
CA PRO A 569 16.51 7.23 9.48
C PRO A 569 18.01 7.56 9.52
N GLN A 570 18.74 6.93 10.44
CA GLN A 570 20.19 7.11 10.62
C GLN A 570 20.99 6.81 9.34
N ILE A 571 20.61 5.80 8.57
CA ILE A 571 21.30 5.41 7.33
C ILE A 571 20.46 5.69 6.07
N GLY A 572 19.28 6.30 6.22
CA GLY A 572 18.39 6.68 5.12
C GLY A 572 17.92 5.53 4.24
N ARG A 573 17.73 4.32 4.81
CA ARG A 573 17.36 3.13 4.03
C ARG A 573 16.67 2.06 4.86
N TYR A 574 16.05 1.09 4.19
CA TYR A 574 15.44 -0.09 4.80
C TYR A 574 16.46 -1.16 5.22
N TRP A 575 16.07 -1.96 6.20
CA TRP A 575 16.87 -3.07 6.75
C TRP A 575 16.78 -4.39 5.98
N SER A 576 15.83 -4.49 5.05
CA SER A 576 15.67 -5.61 4.14
C SER A 576 15.55 -5.10 2.71
N SER A 577 15.92 -5.97 1.76
CA SER A 577 15.58 -5.76 0.36
C SER A 577 14.06 -5.78 0.21
N ASP A 578 13.55 -5.02 -0.73
CA ASP A 578 12.13 -4.91 -1.03
C ASP A 578 11.50 -6.30 -1.28
N PRO A 579 10.43 -6.68 -0.56
CA PRO A 579 9.80 -7.99 -0.68
C PRO A 579 9.17 -8.25 -2.06
N ILE A 580 8.88 -7.19 -2.83
CA ILE A 580 8.38 -7.27 -4.21
C ILE A 580 9.49 -7.04 -5.27
N GLY A 581 10.76 -7.06 -4.87
CA GLY A 581 11.90 -6.98 -5.78
C GLY A 581 12.02 -5.62 -6.48
N LEU A 582 12.35 -5.61 -7.77
CA LEU A 582 12.50 -4.35 -8.54
C LEU A 582 11.17 -3.62 -8.78
N ALA A 583 10.02 -4.24 -8.45
CA ALA A 583 8.74 -3.53 -8.41
C ALA A 583 8.69 -2.53 -7.25
N GLY A 584 9.55 -2.68 -6.25
CA GLY A 584 9.83 -1.68 -5.23
C GLY A 584 11.03 -0.77 -5.58
N GLY A 585 11.39 -0.67 -6.87
CA GLY A 585 12.47 0.18 -7.38
C GLY A 585 13.83 -0.48 -7.57
N LEU A 586 14.70 0.22 -8.32
CA LEU A 586 16.05 -0.23 -8.68
C LEU A 586 16.99 -0.42 -7.48
N ASN A 587 16.85 0.44 -6.46
CA ASN A 587 17.52 0.25 -5.19
C ASN A 587 16.51 -0.35 -4.21
N THR A 588 16.55 -1.67 -4.06
CA THR A 588 15.57 -2.41 -3.25
C THR A 588 15.66 -2.12 -1.75
N TYR A 589 16.62 -1.31 -1.30
CA TYR A 589 16.72 -0.86 0.09
C TYR A 589 16.41 0.63 0.24
N GLY A 590 16.23 1.38 -0.85
CA GLY A 590 16.06 2.82 -0.83
C GLY A 590 14.76 3.26 -0.15
N TYR A 591 14.77 4.44 0.46
CA TYR A 591 13.58 5.08 1.00
C TYR A 591 13.26 6.35 0.20
N ALA A 592 12.01 6.52 -0.22
CA ALA A 592 11.49 7.75 -0.82
C ALA A 592 12.38 8.35 -1.94
N LEU A 593 13.02 7.50 -2.75
CA LEU A 593 13.96 7.91 -3.81
C LEU A 593 15.08 8.87 -3.33
N GLN A 594 15.48 8.78 -2.06
CA GLN A 594 16.42 9.72 -1.40
C GLN A 594 15.92 11.18 -1.36
N ASN A 595 14.60 11.38 -1.45
CA ASN A 595 13.94 12.67 -1.32
C ASN A 595 12.72 12.56 -0.37
N PRO A 596 12.98 12.45 0.95
CA PRO A 596 11.94 12.30 1.97
C PRO A 596 11.11 13.58 2.20
N LEU A 597 11.41 14.67 1.49
CA LEU A 597 10.63 15.92 1.54
C LEU A 597 9.51 15.93 0.50
N SER A 598 9.66 15.20 -0.59
CA SER A 598 8.66 15.14 -1.66
C SER A 598 7.87 13.84 -1.65
N TYR A 599 8.43 12.77 -1.09
CA TYR A 599 7.83 11.45 -1.18
C TYR A 599 7.80 10.68 0.14
N ILE A 600 6.88 9.72 0.18
CA ILE A 600 6.68 8.78 1.27
C ILE A 600 6.57 7.35 0.70
N ASP A 601 6.85 6.37 1.55
CA ASP A 601 6.54 4.96 1.31
C ASP A 601 5.61 4.52 2.45
N PRO A 602 4.28 4.49 2.25
CA PRO A 602 3.32 4.24 3.32
C PRO A 602 3.27 2.78 3.81
N THR A 603 3.75 1.83 2.99
CA THR A 603 3.64 0.40 3.27
C THR A 603 5.00 -0.27 3.45
N GLY A 604 6.09 0.42 3.13
CA GLY A 604 7.39 -0.21 3.06
C GLY A 604 7.55 -1.10 1.83
N GLU A 605 6.79 -0.92 0.76
CA GLU A 605 6.93 -1.66 -0.51
C GLU A 605 6.79 -0.74 -1.72
N VAL A 606 6.35 0.50 -1.49
CA VAL A 606 5.99 1.42 -2.56
C VAL A 606 7.18 2.31 -2.85
N VAL A 607 7.65 2.26 -4.08
CA VAL A 607 8.34 3.41 -4.64
C VAL A 607 7.31 4.41 -5.14
N PRO A 608 7.40 5.69 -4.73
CA PRO A 608 6.51 6.75 -5.16
C PRO A 608 6.32 6.68 -6.68
N GLN A 609 5.07 6.46 -7.11
CA GLN A 609 4.75 6.56 -8.52
C GLN A 609 4.96 8.02 -8.91
N LEU A 610 5.98 8.26 -9.72
CA LEU A 610 6.14 9.52 -10.41
C LEU A 610 5.07 9.57 -11.49
N LEU A 611 3.88 9.99 -11.09
CA LEU A 611 2.94 10.58 -12.04
C LEU A 611 3.74 11.65 -12.77
N LEU A 612 3.72 11.58 -14.11
CA LEU A 612 4.48 12.32 -15.15
C LEU A 612 4.60 13.85 -15.02
N TRP A 613 4.31 14.43 -13.86
CA TRP A 613 4.09 15.84 -13.64
C TRP A 613 5.19 16.55 -12.85
N GLY A 614 6.42 16.02 -12.80
CA GLY A 614 7.50 16.84 -12.24
C GLY A 614 8.90 16.30 -12.03
N VAL A 615 9.32 15.14 -12.56
CA VAL A 615 10.57 14.52 -12.08
C VAL A 615 11.34 13.85 -13.21
N GLY A 616 12.65 14.10 -13.27
CA GLY A 616 13.60 13.63 -14.29
C GLY A 616 13.90 12.13 -14.21
N VAL A 617 12.89 11.29 -13.99
CA VAL A 617 13.12 9.85 -13.84
C VAL A 617 13.06 9.10 -15.17
N ALA A 618 14.14 8.35 -15.39
CA ALA A 618 14.39 7.61 -16.62
C ALA A 618 13.42 6.44 -16.85
N LEU A 619 12.81 5.89 -15.79
CA LEU A 619 11.96 4.70 -15.83
C LEU A 619 10.76 4.81 -14.90
N THR A 620 9.57 4.47 -15.39
CA THR A 620 8.41 4.21 -14.53
C THR A 620 8.40 2.74 -14.09
N LEU A 621 7.71 2.44 -12.99
CA LEU A 621 7.55 1.06 -12.52
C LEU A 621 7.00 0.11 -13.60
N GLY A 622 6.12 0.65 -14.46
CA GLY A 622 5.53 -0.08 -15.59
C GLY A 622 6.52 -0.36 -16.73
N ASP A 623 7.60 0.42 -16.84
CA ASP A 623 8.67 0.19 -17.81
C ASP A 623 9.62 -0.92 -17.37
N MET A 624 9.59 -1.32 -16.10
CA MET A 624 10.63 -2.13 -15.48
C MET A 624 10.26 -3.60 -15.28
N MET A 625 8.97 -3.96 -15.23
CA MET A 625 8.58 -5.32 -14.86
C MET A 625 7.19 -5.75 -15.39
N ALA A 626 7.06 -7.06 -15.65
CA ALA A 626 5.79 -7.76 -15.48
C ALA A 626 5.53 -7.89 -13.97
N PRO A 627 4.31 -7.60 -13.46
CA PRO A 627 4.07 -7.52 -12.03
C PRO A 627 4.35 -8.89 -11.37
N ILE A 628 5.40 -8.96 -10.54
CA ILE A 628 5.38 -9.89 -9.40
C ILE A 628 4.12 -9.48 -8.66
N LYS A 629 3.11 -10.36 -8.64
CA LYS A 629 1.88 -10.06 -7.92
C LYS A 629 2.30 -9.70 -6.49
N PRO A 630 2.03 -8.47 -6.02
CA PRO A 630 2.26 -8.14 -4.63
C PRO A 630 1.48 -9.14 -3.76
N HIS A 631 1.79 -9.16 -2.46
CA HIS A 631 1.09 -9.99 -1.48
C HIS A 631 -0.39 -10.14 -1.84
N PRO A 632 -0.95 -11.36 -1.74
CA PRO A 632 -2.32 -11.59 -2.17
C PRO A 632 -3.19 -10.46 -1.63
N VAL A 633 -3.81 -9.69 -2.53
CA VAL A 633 -4.65 -8.55 -2.16
C VAL A 633 -5.71 -9.13 -1.24
N TYR A 634 -5.55 -8.87 0.06
CA TYR A 634 -6.48 -9.38 1.04
C TYR A 634 -7.79 -8.67 0.77
N PRO A 635 -8.86 -9.40 0.43
CA PRO A 635 -10.08 -8.76 -0.05
C PRO A 635 -10.58 -7.79 1.02
N ASP A 636 -10.67 -6.54 0.58
CA ASP A 636 -11.05 -5.35 1.32
C ASP A 636 -12.13 -5.63 2.37
N ALA A 637 -11.80 -5.41 3.65
CA ALA A 637 -12.82 -5.26 4.69
C ALA A 637 -13.47 -3.86 4.64
N ILE A 638 -12.90 -2.92 3.89
CA ILE A 638 -13.59 -1.70 3.47
C ILE A 638 -13.12 -1.48 2.04
N GLU A 639 -14.03 -1.60 1.06
CA GLU A 639 -13.87 -0.78 -0.16
C GLU A 639 -13.65 0.60 0.41
N SER A 640 -12.39 1.09 0.35
CA SER A 640 -12.18 2.50 0.56
C SER A 640 -13.26 3.12 -0.31
N VAL A 641 -14.16 3.86 0.32
CA VAL A 641 -14.86 4.88 -0.41
C VAL A 641 -13.71 5.82 -0.75
N VAL A 642 -12.99 5.49 -1.84
CA VAL A 642 -12.72 6.46 -2.88
C VAL A 642 -14.09 7.10 -3.03
N THR A 643 -14.29 8.16 -2.26
CA THR A 643 -15.25 9.16 -2.61
C THR A 643 -14.67 9.62 -3.92
N LEU A 644 -15.09 8.96 -5.01
CA LEU A 644 -15.28 9.69 -6.24
C LEU A 644 -16.03 10.92 -5.76
N PRO A 645 -15.42 12.11 -5.86
CA PRO A 645 -16.05 13.30 -5.34
C PRO A 645 -17.36 13.49 -6.12
N GLY A 646 -18.45 13.18 -5.43
CA GLY A 646 -19.82 13.43 -5.86
C GLY A 646 -20.57 12.21 -6.42
N PRO A 647 -21.83 12.00 -6.03
CA PRO A 647 -22.78 11.34 -6.91
C PRO A 647 -22.93 12.17 -8.19
N LEU A 648 -23.11 11.51 -9.34
CA LEU A 648 -23.70 12.12 -10.54
C LEU A 648 -25.14 12.51 -10.22
N GLY A 649 -25.34 13.59 -9.48
CA GLY A 649 -26.63 14.21 -9.27
C GLY A 649 -27.14 14.75 -10.60
N LYS A 650 -28.40 14.43 -10.94
CA LYS A 650 -29.14 15.03 -12.07
C LYS A 650 -28.89 16.55 -12.05
N ILE A 651 -28.13 17.05 -13.04
CA ILE A 651 -27.88 18.49 -13.21
C ILE A 651 -29.21 19.12 -13.63
N GLY A 652 -29.88 19.74 -12.66
CA GLY A 652 -30.85 20.79 -12.92
C GLY A 652 -30.15 21.91 -13.68
N SER A 653 -30.78 22.32 -14.77
CA SER A 653 -30.35 23.34 -15.73
C SER A 653 -29.58 24.53 -15.12
N SER A 654 -28.42 24.82 -15.72
CA SER A 654 -27.69 26.12 -15.72
C SER A 654 -26.62 26.33 -14.64
N LYS A 655 -25.42 25.75 -14.82
CA LYS A 655 -24.10 26.35 -14.50
C LYS A 655 -22.97 25.43 -14.98
N ARG A 656 -22.07 25.93 -15.84
CA ARG A 656 -20.93 25.20 -16.43
C ARG A 656 -19.75 25.24 -15.46
N LEU A 657 -19.14 24.10 -15.13
CA LEU A 657 -18.00 23.96 -14.20
C LEU A 657 -16.72 23.41 -14.87
N CYS A 658 -16.65 23.43 -16.20
CA CYS A 658 -15.44 23.08 -16.93
C CYS A 658 -15.48 23.76 -18.31
N GLU A 659 -14.59 24.72 -18.56
CA GLU A 659 -14.34 25.20 -19.92
C GLU A 659 -13.15 24.41 -20.49
N VAL A 660 -13.47 23.41 -21.30
CA VAL A 660 -12.51 22.82 -22.24
C VAL A 660 -12.62 23.64 -23.52
N SER A 661 -11.65 24.52 -23.77
CA SER A 661 -11.55 25.22 -25.05
C SER A 661 -10.76 24.35 -26.03
N GLY A 662 -11.46 23.53 -26.82
CA GLY A 662 -10.84 22.73 -27.88
C GLY A 662 -11.86 21.98 -28.73
N ASN A 663 -11.84 22.22 -30.04
CA ASN A 663 -12.64 21.49 -31.04
C ASN A 663 -12.16 20.03 -31.11
N VAL A 664 -12.86 19.12 -30.42
CA VAL A 664 -12.65 17.67 -30.57
C VAL A 664 -13.88 17.07 -31.24
N THR A 665 -13.69 16.60 -32.48
CA THR A 665 -14.71 15.85 -33.22
C THR A 665 -14.84 14.45 -32.58
N LYS A 666 -15.94 14.21 -31.85
CA LYS A 666 -16.23 12.91 -31.21
C LYS A 666 -16.63 11.85 -32.25
N ASN A 667 -15.78 10.85 -32.46
CA ASN A 667 -16.20 9.51 -32.90
C ASN A 667 -16.00 8.55 -31.73
N ILE A 668 -17.08 8.26 -30.99
CA ILE A 668 -17.06 7.30 -29.88
C ILE A 668 -17.64 5.97 -30.40
N SER A 669 -16.76 5.00 -30.62
CA SER A 669 -17.10 3.58 -30.76
C SER A 669 -17.16 2.95 -29.38
N GLN A 670 -18.35 2.60 -28.90
CA GLN A 670 -18.55 1.84 -27.65
C GLN A 670 -17.95 0.42 -27.79
N LYS A 671 -17.05 0.02 -26.87
CA LYS A 671 -16.65 -1.37 -26.64
C LYS A 671 -17.07 -1.79 -25.22
N PRO A 672 -17.66 -2.99 -25.04
CA PRO A 672 -18.10 -3.48 -23.74
C PRO A 672 -16.98 -4.10 -22.87
N ILE A 673 -17.33 -4.22 -21.60
CA ILE A 673 -16.56 -4.50 -20.39
C ILE A 673 -15.89 -5.89 -20.34
N ILE A 674 -14.83 -5.92 -19.52
CA ILE A 674 -13.78 -6.91 -19.24
C ILE A 674 -14.35 -8.23 -18.67
N ILE A 675 -14.59 -9.22 -19.53
CA ILE A 675 -14.54 -10.67 -19.20
C ILE A 675 -13.81 -11.45 -20.34
N GLY A 676 -13.47 -10.77 -21.44
CA GLY A 676 -12.94 -11.39 -22.66
C GLY A 676 -11.43 -11.57 -22.75
N GLU A 677 -10.63 -10.95 -21.88
CA GLU A 677 -9.16 -10.92 -22.02
C GLU A 677 -8.54 -12.34 -21.95
N ASN A 678 -9.01 -13.18 -21.02
CA ASN A 678 -8.49 -14.55 -20.85
C ASN A 678 -8.91 -15.49 -22.00
N MET A 679 -10.12 -15.32 -22.55
CA MET A 679 -10.55 -16.11 -23.72
C MET A 679 -9.90 -15.62 -25.03
N ARG A 680 -9.56 -14.33 -25.12
CA ARG A 680 -8.83 -13.77 -26.26
C ARG A 680 -7.41 -14.31 -26.33
N ARG A 681 -6.73 -14.45 -25.18
CA ARG A 681 -5.37 -15.01 -25.07
C ARG A 681 -5.29 -16.48 -25.51
N VAL A 682 -6.29 -17.31 -25.19
CA VAL A 682 -6.37 -18.70 -25.66
C VAL A 682 -6.56 -18.79 -27.19
N LYS A 683 -7.35 -17.87 -27.77
CA LYS A 683 -7.57 -17.81 -29.23
C LYS A 683 -6.37 -17.26 -30.00
N GLU A 684 -5.65 -16.29 -29.46
CA GLU A 684 -4.42 -15.76 -30.06
C GLU A 684 -3.29 -16.79 -30.06
N TYR A 685 -3.21 -17.64 -29.03
CA TYR A 685 -2.28 -18.77 -28.99
C TYR A 685 -2.55 -19.78 -30.12
N ALA A 686 -3.80 -20.21 -30.30
CA ALA A 686 -4.17 -21.16 -31.35
C ALA A 686 -3.85 -20.67 -32.78
N ASN A 687 -3.79 -19.35 -32.98
CA ASN A 687 -3.47 -18.75 -34.27
C ASN A 687 -1.96 -18.45 -34.46
N LYS A 688 -1.16 -18.33 -33.39
CA LYS A 688 0.29 -18.05 -33.46
C LYS A 688 1.14 -19.32 -33.54
N VAL A 689 0.68 -20.46 -33.00
CA VAL A 689 1.41 -21.72 -33.15
C VAL A 689 1.02 -22.38 -34.47
N GLY A 690 1.68 -21.96 -35.55
CA GLY A 690 1.59 -22.59 -36.87
C GLY A 690 1.69 -24.12 -36.74
N GLY A 691 0.67 -24.81 -37.27
CA GLY A 691 0.42 -26.19 -36.94
C GLY A 691 1.57 -27.13 -37.28
N HIS A 692 2.01 -27.90 -36.28
CA HIS A 692 2.47 -29.28 -36.45
C HIS A 692 2.32 -30.09 -35.14
N ALA A 693 1.42 -31.07 -35.22
CA ALA A 693 1.41 -32.38 -34.55
C ALA A 693 1.52 -32.50 -33.02
N TYR A 694 0.37 -32.64 -32.36
CA TYR A 694 0.16 -33.73 -31.38
C TYR A 694 -1.24 -34.32 -31.57
N ARG A 695 -1.33 -35.63 -31.85
CA ARG A 695 -2.59 -36.34 -32.15
C ARG A 695 -3.45 -36.48 -30.87
N PRO A 696 -4.72 -36.08 -30.86
CA PRO A 696 -5.58 -36.17 -29.68
C PRO A 696 -6.26 -37.54 -29.56
N TRP A 697 -6.38 -38.04 -28.33
CA TRP A 697 -7.36 -39.08 -28.00
C TRP A 697 -8.76 -38.48 -28.10
N LYS A 698 -9.61 -39.17 -28.87
CA LYS A 698 -10.95 -38.76 -29.30
C LYS A 698 -12.02 -38.95 -28.21
N ASN A 699 -12.99 -38.03 -28.22
CA ASN A 699 -14.41 -38.14 -27.83
C ASN A 699 -14.84 -37.73 -26.41
N VAL A 700 -15.04 -36.42 -26.20
CA VAL A 700 -16.22 -35.88 -25.49
C VAL A 700 -16.69 -34.63 -26.26
N PRO A 701 -17.94 -34.54 -26.74
CA PRO A 701 -18.42 -33.32 -27.36
C PRO A 701 -18.84 -32.31 -26.27
N PHE A 702 -18.13 -31.19 -26.18
CA PHE A 702 -18.59 -29.99 -25.49
C PHE A 702 -19.47 -29.18 -26.45
N ASN A 703 -20.79 -29.11 -26.19
CA ASN A 703 -21.69 -28.16 -26.84
C ASN A 703 -21.80 -26.91 -25.96
N PHE A 704 -21.48 -25.74 -26.51
CA PHE A 704 -21.81 -24.44 -25.94
C PHE A 704 -23.01 -23.87 -26.69
N ASP A 705 -24.13 -23.64 -25.99
CA ASP A 705 -25.23 -22.82 -26.52
C ASP A 705 -24.88 -21.34 -26.32
N LEU A 706 -24.58 -20.65 -27.43
CA LEU A 706 -24.52 -19.20 -27.50
C LEU A 706 -25.91 -18.69 -27.86
N SER A 707 -26.62 -18.10 -26.90
CA SER A 707 -27.77 -17.26 -27.19
C SER A 707 -27.38 -15.79 -27.03
N MET A 708 -27.49 -15.03 -28.11
CA MET A 708 -27.31 -13.58 -28.12
C MET A 708 -28.68 -12.93 -28.24
N GLU A 709 -28.98 -11.99 -27.36
CA GLU A 709 -30.22 -11.22 -27.35
C GLU A 709 -30.11 -10.03 -28.32
N ARG A 710 -31.08 -9.87 -29.22
CA ARG A 710 -31.27 -8.64 -30.00
C ARG A 710 -32.77 -8.30 -29.99
N ASN A 711 -33.11 -7.15 -29.40
CA ASN A 711 -34.47 -6.60 -29.36
C ASN A 711 -35.52 -7.46 -28.66
N GLY A 712 -35.18 -8.07 -27.51
CA GLY A 712 -36.16 -8.55 -26.52
C GLY A 712 -37.09 -9.70 -26.97
N ARG A 713 -36.69 -10.54 -27.94
CA ARG A 713 -37.40 -11.78 -28.27
C ARG A 713 -36.42 -12.93 -28.55
N TRP A 714 -36.65 -14.06 -27.88
CA TRP A 714 -35.95 -15.32 -28.11
C TRP A 714 -36.46 -15.99 -29.39
N ILE A 715 -35.58 -16.21 -30.37
CA ILE A 715 -35.88 -17.05 -31.55
C ILE A 715 -35.32 -18.44 -31.27
N LYS A 716 -36.20 -19.44 -31.10
CA LYS A 716 -35.85 -20.86 -31.16
C LYS A 716 -35.92 -21.32 -32.61
N ASP A 717 -34.77 -21.61 -33.22
CA ASP A 717 -34.75 -22.43 -34.43
C ASP A 717 -34.32 -23.86 -34.07
N GLN A 718 -35.25 -24.79 -34.25
CA GLN A 718 -35.02 -26.22 -34.13
C GLN A 718 -34.48 -26.75 -35.46
N MET A 719 -33.27 -27.32 -35.45
CA MET A 719 -32.89 -28.28 -36.50
C MET A 719 -33.10 -29.71 -36.00
N ARG A 720 -33.98 -30.39 -36.74
CA ARG A 720 -34.43 -31.77 -36.64
C ARG A 720 -33.54 -32.66 -37.53
N ASN A 721 -33.42 -33.94 -37.14
CA ASN A 721 -32.80 -35.10 -37.84
C ASN A 721 -31.31 -35.33 -37.52
N GLY A 722 -30.84 -36.50 -37.07
CA GLY A 722 -31.44 -37.80 -36.79
C GLY A 722 -30.34 -38.89 -36.78
N LYS A 723 -30.58 -39.95 -35.99
CA LYS A 723 -29.93 -41.28 -35.91
C LYS A 723 -28.76 -41.48 -34.93
N GLY A 724 -28.96 -42.47 -34.03
CA GLY A 724 -27.87 -43.24 -33.41
C GLY A 724 -28.19 -43.80 -32.03
N ILE A 725 -29.03 -44.84 -31.94
CA ILE A 725 -29.17 -45.71 -30.76
C ILE A 725 -27.88 -46.52 -30.60
N ILE A 726 -27.28 -46.57 -29.39
CA ILE A 726 -26.39 -47.66 -28.99
C ILE A 726 -26.86 -48.21 -27.65
N ASP A 727 -27.33 -49.46 -27.76
CA ASP A 727 -27.72 -50.38 -26.71
C ASP A 727 -26.48 -50.88 -25.96
N ILE A 728 -26.53 -50.94 -24.64
CA ILE A 728 -25.40 -51.32 -23.78
C ILE A 728 -25.57 -52.81 -23.42
N GLY A 729 -24.81 -53.67 -24.11
CA GLY A 729 -24.78 -55.11 -23.83
C GLY A 729 -24.08 -55.46 -22.49
N PRO A 730 -24.40 -56.61 -21.89
CA PRO A 730 -24.12 -56.90 -20.48
C PRO A 730 -22.76 -57.55 -20.29
N ASP A 731 -21.72 -56.75 -20.04
CA ASP A 731 -20.45 -57.28 -19.51
C ASP A 731 -19.78 -56.36 -18.48
N PHE A 732 -20.54 -55.41 -17.93
CA PHE A 732 -20.07 -54.46 -16.92
C PHE A 732 -20.58 -54.77 -15.50
N GLN A 733 -20.84 -56.05 -15.23
CA GLN A 733 -21.23 -56.58 -13.91
C GLN A 733 -20.29 -57.73 -13.54
N ARG A 734 -19.02 -57.42 -13.26
CA ARG A 734 -18.13 -58.21 -12.38
C ARG A 734 -16.77 -57.52 -12.19
N ARG A 735 -16.71 -56.57 -11.25
CA ARG A 735 -15.52 -56.20 -10.47
C ARG A 735 -15.89 -55.19 -9.36
N ALA A 736 -16.92 -55.52 -8.58
CA ALA A 736 -17.19 -54.92 -7.28
C ALA A 736 -16.75 -55.93 -6.20
N ALA A 737 -15.44 -56.03 -5.97
CA ALA A 737 -14.86 -56.86 -4.90
C ALA A 737 -13.38 -56.54 -4.65
N THR A 738 -13.03 -55.27 -4.46
CA THR A 738 -11.85 -54.84 -3.69
C THR A 738 -12.06 -53.38 -3.26
N GLY A 739 -12.27 -53.15 -1.96
CA GLY A 739 -12.57 -51.84 -1.40
C GLY A 739 -11.41 -50.85 -1.47
N ARG A 740 -11.39 -49.98 -2.49
CA ARG A 740 -10.73 -48.67 -2.49
C ARG A 740 -11.65 -47.67 -3.20
N SER A 741 -12.28 -46.77 -2.45
CA SER A 741 -12.98 -45.62 -3.01
C SER A 741 -11.95 -44.54 -3.40
N SER A 742 -12.02 -44.09 -4.65
CA SER A 742 -11.28 -42.94 -5.19
C SER A 742 -12.02 -41.63 -4.83
N PRO A 743 -11.33 -40.49 -4.58
CA PRO A 743 -11.93 -39.20 -4.20
C PRO A 743 -12.88 -38.57 -5.23
N PHE A 744 -13.00 -39.16 -6.42
CA PHE A 744 -13.88 -38.65 -7.48
C PHE A 744 -15.37 -38.95 -7.27
N TYR A 745 -15.75 -39.86 -6.37
CA TYR A 745 -17.14 -40.36 -6.26
C TYR A 745 -18.06 -39.53 -5.31
N GLU A 746 -17.51 -38.62 -4.52
CA GLU A 746 -18.31 -37.72 -3.65
C GLU A 746 -18.55 -36.32 -4.23
N MET A 747 -17.67 -35.83 -5.11
CA MET A 747 -17.83 -34.52 -5.76
C MET A 747 -19.00 -34.48 -6.75
N GLU A 748 -19.24 -35.56 -7.49
CA GLU A 748 -20.29 -35.61 -8.51
C GLU A 748 -21.71 -35.72 -7.90
N ARG A 749 -21.81 -36.20 -6.65
CA ARG A 749 -23.09 -36.33 -5.93
C ARG A 749 -23.59 -35.02 -5.31
N GLN A 750 -22.71 -34.05 -5.07
CA GLN A 750 -23.08 -32.69 -4.63
C GLN A 750 -23.47 -31.79 -5.81
N TYR A 751 -22.89 -32.00 -6.99
CA TYR A 751 -23.19 -31.20 -8.19
C TYR A 751 -24.63 -31.39 -8.71
N LEU A 752 -25.22 -32.59 -8.54
CA LEU A 752 -26.57 -32.91 -9.01
C LEU A 752 -27.71 -32.62 -8.02
N LYS A 753 -27.42 -32.25 -6.76
CA LYS A 753 -28.46 -31.86 -5.77
C LYS A 753 -28.65 -30.34 -5.63
N GLY A 754 -27.70 -29.54 -6.09
CA GLY A 754 -27.80 -28.07 -6.07
C GLY A 754 -28.62 -27.47 -7.21
N TYR A 755 -28.72 -28.16 -8.35
CA TYR A 755 -29.35 -27.64 -9.57
C TYR A 755 -30.89 -27.74 -9.57
N ASP A 756 -31.47 -28.65 -8.78
CA ASP A 756 -32.93 -28.90 -8.76
C ASP A 756 -33.74 -28.01 -7.79
N ASN A 757 -33.08 -27.26 -6.88
CA ASN A 757 -33.78 -26.38 -5.93
C ASN A 757 -33.95 -24.92 -6.40
N TYR A 758 -33.38 -24.55 -7.55
CA TYR A 758 -33.50 -23.19 -8.09
C TYR A 758 -34.68 -23.00 -9.07
N ASN A 759 -35.34 -24.08 -9.51
CA ASN A 759 -36.43 -24.05 -10.51
C ASN A 759 -37.83 -24.45 -10.00
N ARG A 760 -38.11 -24.35 -8.69
CA ARG A 760 -39.47 -24.50 -8.14
C ARG A 760 -39.85 -23.40 -7.15
N VAL A 761 -39.84 -22.13 -7.58
CA VAL A 761 -40.54 -21.05 -6.83
C VAL A 761 -41.38 -20.12 -7.72
N PHE A 762 -41.26 -20.15 -9.05
CA PHE A 762 -42.12 -19.36 -9.93
C PHE A 762 -42.88 -20.24 -10.91
N GLU A 763 -44.04 -20.75 -10.49
CA GLU A 763 -45.22 -21.01 -11.33
C GLU A 763 -46.35 -21.63 -10.49
N ARG A 764 -47.23 -20.79 -9.93
CA ARG A 764 -48.70 -21.00 -9.80
C ARG A 764 -49.35 -19.77 -9.13
N GLY A 765 -50.45 -19.31 -9.73
CA GLY A 765 -51.11 -18.00 -9.52
C GLY A 765 -51.84 -17.80 -8.19
N GLY A 766 -52.54 -16.70 -7.95
CA GLY A 766 -52.93 -15.58 -8.81
C GLY A 766 -53.63 -14.48 -8.00
N SER A 767 -53.99 -13.38 -8.71
CA SER A 767 -55.01 -12.37 -8.40
C SER A 767 -55.04 -11.73 -7.00
N ASN A 768 -54.54 -10.49 -6.87
CA ASN A 768 -55.34 -9.26 -6.68
C ASN A 768 -54.47 -8.04 -6.40
N GLY A 769 -54.93 -6.89 -6.89
CA GLY A 769 -54.14 -5.68 -7.12
C GLY A 769 -53.80 -4.82 -5.90
N GLY A 770 -52.94 -3.84 -6.18
CA GLY A 770 -52.54 -2.77 -5.27
C GLY A 770 -51.38 -1.99 -5.88
N VAL A 771 -51.70 -0.85 -6.47
CA VAL A 771 -50.77 0.14 -7.07
C VAL A 771 -49.88 0.74 -5.98
N LEU A 772 -48.57 0.83 -6.24
CA LEU A 772 -47.66 1.78 -5.62
C LEU A 772 -46.57 2.14 -6.64
N ASP A 773 -46.73 3.30 -7.26
CA ASP A 773 -45.71 3.97 -8.07
C ASP A 773 -44.53 4.38 -7.17
N LEU A 774 -43.32 4.02 -7.60
CA LEU A 774 -42.07 4.65 -7.19
C LEU A 774 -41.31 5.01 -8.48
N ASP A 775 -41.41 6.29 -8.85
CA ASP A 775 -40.66 6.91 -9.95
C ASP A 775 -39.16 7.08 -9.57
N PHE A 776 -38.28 6.91 -10.58
CA PHE A 776 -36.81 7.05 -10.53
C PHE A 776 -36.30 8.41 -11.08
#